data_AF-A0A816TRA5-F1
#
_entry.id   AF-A0A816TRA5-F1
#
_cell.length_a   1.000
_cell.length_b   1.000
_cell.length_c   1.000
_cell.angle_alpha   90.00
_cell.angle_beta   90.00
_cell.angle_gamma   90.00
#
_symmetry.space_group_name_H-M   'P 1'
#
loop_
_entity.id
_entity.type
_entity.pdbx_description
1 polymer ?
#
loop_
_entity_poly.entity_id
_entity_poly.type
_entity_poly.pdbx_seq_one_letter_code
_entity_poly.pdbx_strand_id
1 'polypeptide(L)'
;MSYAKTICNEACHPDKSYIYIEALTPEYRRKVFNWSLKNGKTLKVPSVLPIVQAERGTSFIGPEEPRIVLNENNELILTFSMLDADKKRKIWRYNVSTGYQAALWTQNSLDLDKETKWTPFVKENKLHFVYSYKPLKILQCGTENEKCELVDGIGSSSSIGVLQGGTQLVEFRNTEYFVGIAFTKVSCSACGRFSRPHIIVLSTRFAKFRIVYVSEPLLLDNIPFFSGYSTFQNKNSPEFCNGQVRTLIPRSIIDWEWPNDKLSFTISVNDKRIYVVSIVGISRMVEDIISAIQSRYPEILSNGASGLRMVVNSETAALEYCEFITQKNMSDAESSLVDEQNNEKALIKTVINSPTYPTFRVATNAEGTVLNSRIESDYVNFGVIGRYLKEYESASGIPAKGTNIMIDAGGNHGTYGLYAASLNQSVHIFEVLADYVHVIQESIRINVDIGKLISLHPFGVSDVRGVWKVFPEGGLTRLEFLPPKSPEILIQEKLQNQASTLKLRDVKLIQVYPLDDFIFRKVSLMKIDVEGFEIRALKGSSRAIRMFGVGAVLIEIASTRWIRNNITIDEGIAVLKHVTFIGNYVPYIIARNDIECPVTQISQVQGLKDVKNLLMIDMKNGSLRAAPQIFRLNNWETIILHMQLNAWSCNFWLEKDPKNI
;
A
#
# COMPACT_ATOMS: atom_id res chain seq x y z
N MET A 1 -5.83 17.76 8.67
CA MET A 1 -4.62 18.54 8.34
C MET A 1 -4.88 19.34 7.08
N SER A 2 -4.44 20.60 7.04
CA SER A 2 -4.57 21.49 5.90
C SER A 2 -3.81 20.94 4.70
N TYR A 3 -4.55 20.48 3.69
CA TYR A 3 -3.96 20.23 2.39
C TYR A 3 -3.53 21.57 1.79
N ALA A 4 -2.30 21.61 1.28
CA ALA A 4 -1.69 22.78 0.70
C ALA A 4 -2.57 23.36 -0.43
N LYS A 5 -2.74 24.68 -0.36
CA LYS A 5 -3.67 25.54 -1.10
C LYS A 5 -3.44 25.60 -2.63
N THR A 6 -2.63 24.71 -3.21
CA THR A 6 -1.97 24.96 -4.50
C THR A 6 -2.40 24.05 -5.66
N ILE A 7 -3.34 23.11 -5.46
CA ILE A 7 -3.83 22.21 -6.54
C ILE A 7 -5.34 22.42 -6.82
N CYS A 8 -5.87 23.61 -6.54
CA CYS A 8 -7.29 23.90 -6.73
C CYS A 8 -7.48 25.17 -7.56
N ASN A 9 -7.08 25.11 -8.84
CA ASN A 9 -7.44 26.16 -9.78
C ASN A 9 -8.90 25.96 -10.21
N GLU A 10 -9.71 26.98 -9.91
CA GLU A 10 -11.04 27.33 -10.42
C GLU A 10 -12.25 26.42 -10.09
N ALA A 11 -12.10 25.11 -9.85
CA ALA A 11 -13.26 24.23 -9.59
C ALA A 11 -13.58 23.99 -8.09
N CYS A 12 -12.65 24.28 -7.19
CA CYS A 12 -12.80 23.99 -5.76
C CYS A 12 -12.84 25.30 -4.97
N HIS A 13 -14.05 25.78 -4.66
CA HIS A 13 -14.22 26.65 -3.51
C HIS A 13 -13.74 25.86 -2.26
N PRO A 14 -12.71 26.30 -1.53
CA PRO A 14 -12.17 25.59 -0.35
C PRO A 14 -13.20 25.44 0.78
N ASP A 15 -14.32 26.14 0.69
CA ASP A 15 -15.43 26.10 1.64
C ASP A 15 -16.53 25.09 1.28
N LYS A 16 -16.36 24.31 0.20
CA LYS A 16 -17.35 23.33 -0.25
C LYS A 16 -16.77 21.92 -0.21
N SER A 17 -17.40 21.07 0.59
CA SER A 17 -17.15 19.63 0.55
C SER A 17 -18.09 18.95 -0.44
N TYR A 18 -17.65 17.86 -1.04
CA TYR A 18 -18.42 17.14 -2.06
C TYR A 18 -18.39 15.65 -1.80
N ILE A 19 -19.44 14.93 -2.21
CA ILE A 19 -19.36 13.48 -2.36
C ILE A 19 -19.04 13.20 -3.83
N TYR A 20 -17.96 12.46 -4.06
CA TYR A 20 -17.56 11.97 -5.36
C TYR A 20 -17.88 10.48 -5.44
N ILE A 21 -18.57 10.08 -6.51
CA ILE A 21 -18.84 8.68 -6.82
C ILE A 21 -17.98 8.24 -8.00
N GLU A 22 -17.34 7.09 -7.87
CA GLU A 22 -16.64 6.41 -8.96
C GLU A 22 -17.03 4.93 -8.98
N ALA A 23 -16.94 4.31 -10.15
CA ALA A 23 -17.05 2.87 -10.28
C ALA A 23 -15.70 2.26 -10.64
N LEU A 24 -15.50 1.07 -10.09
CA LEU A 24 -14.33 0.25 -10.34
C LEU A 24 -14.77 -1.10 -10.96
N THR A 25 -13.97 -1.66 -11.85
CA THR A 25 -14.10 -3.06 -12.27
C THR A 25 -13.70 -4.00 -11.11
N PRO A 26 -13.97 -5.32 -11.19
CA PRO A 26 -13.47 -6.28 -10.21
C PRO A 26 -11.94 -6.25 -10.02
N GLU A 27 -11.20 -5.82 -11.05
CA GLU A 27 -9.75 -5.60 -11.01
C GLU A 27 -9.35 -4.19 -10.56
N TYR A 28 -10.28 -3.46 -9.93
CA TYR A 28 -10.12 -2.11 -9.40
C TYR A 28 -9.76 -1.04 -10.43
N ARG A 29 -10.18 -1.21 -11.69
CA ARG A 29 -9.98 -0.20 -12.74
C ARG A 29 -11.14 0.78 -12.78
N ARG A 30 -10.86 2.08 -12.88
CA ARG A 30 -11.92 3.09 -13.08
C ARG A 30 -12.75 2.76 -14.32
N LYS A 31 -14.06 2.68 -14.14
CA LYS A 31 -15.02 2.43 -15.21
C LYS A 31 -15.94 3.63 -15.35
N VAL A 32 -16.08 4.10 -16.59
CA VAL A 32 -17.11 5.08 -16.94
C VAL A 32 -18.38 4.31 -17.28
N PHE A 33 -19.49 4.66 -16.65
CA PHE A 33 -20.80 4.12 -17.02
C PHE A 33 -21.91 5.14 -16.77
N ASN A 34 -22.99 4.99 -17.52
CA ASN A 34 -24.18 5.84 -17.43
C ASN A 34 -25.26 5.06 -16.68
N TRP A 35 -25.74 5.63 -15.58
CA TRP A 35 -26.79 5.04 -14.76
C TRP A 35 -28.11 5.79 -15.00
N SER A 36 -29.09 5.10 -15.57
CA SER A 36 -30.46 5.63 -15.70
C SER A 36 -31.15 5.66 -14.33
N LEU A 37 -31.51 6.85 -13.88
CA LEU A 37 -32.19 7.11 -12.62
C LEU A 37 -33.71 7.03 -12.80
N LYS A 38 -34.46 6.73 -11.73
CA LYS A 38 -35.94 6.61 -11.78
C LYS A 38 -36.65 7.91 -12.19
N ASN A 39 -36.02 9.05 -11.93
CA ASN A 39 -36.53 10.37 -12.34
C ASN A 39 -36.30 10.68 -13.84
N GLY A 40 -35.87 9.69 -14.64
CA GLY A 40 -35.59 9.82 -16.07
C GLY A 40 -34.24 10.49 -16.39
N LYS A 41 -33.50 10.96 -15.39
CA LYS A 41 -32.14 11.52 -15.58
C LYS A 41 -31.12 10.40 -15.72
N THR A 42 -29.99 10.70 -16.33
CA THR A 42 -28.84 9.79 -16.40
C THR A 42 -27.70 10.34 -15.57
N LEU A 43 -27.24 9.59 -14.56
CA LEU A 43 -26.04 9.89 -13.81
C LEU A 43 -24.83 9.27 -14.52
N LYS A 44 -23.93 10.10 -15.03
CA LYS A 44 -22.65 9.64 -15.54
C LYS A 44 -21.72 9.40 -14.36
N VAL A 45 -21.07 8.24 -14.28
CA VAL A 45 -20.07 7.93 -13.25
C VAL A 45 -18.70 7.80 -13.94
N PRO A 46 -17.61 8.39 -13.41
CA PRO A 46 -17.54 9.15 -12.17
C PRO A 46 -18.24 10.51 -12.21
N SER A 47 -18.77 10.95 -11.07
CA SER A 47 -19.39 12.28 -10.91
C SER A 47 -19.33 12.79 -9.48
N VAL A 48 -19.46 14.11 -9.34
CA VAL A 48 -19.73 14.76 -8.06
C VAL A 48 -21.25 14.77 -7.84
N LEU A 49 -21.69 14.36 -6.65
CA LEU A 49 -23.10 14.37 -6.27
C LEU A 49 -23.51 15.74 -5.72
N PRO A 50 -24.71 16.25 -6.08
CA PRO A 50 -25.18 17.56 -5.66
C PRO A 50 -25.72 17.52 -4.23
N ILE A 51 -24.83 17.40 -3.23
CA ILE A 51 -25.20 17.43 -1.82
C ILE A 51 -25.52 18.87 -1.40
N VAL A 52 -26.71 19.08 -0.84
CA VAL A 52 -27.16 20.36 -0.30
C VAL A 52 -26.57 20.58 1.09
N GLN A 53 -25.98 21.75 1.35
CA GLN A 53 -25.34 22.10 2.62
C GLN A 53 -26.03 23.30 3.27
N ALA A 54 -26.04 23.35 4.61
CA ALA A 54 -26.53 24.49 5.38
C ALA A 54 -25.45 25.58 5.51
N GLU A 55 -25.81 26.84 5.21
CA GLU A 55 -25.07 28.12 5.35
C GLU A 55 -23.62 28.23 4.80
N ARG A 56 -23.29 29.40 4.23
CA ARG A 56 -21.92 29.76 3.80
C ARG A 56 -21.20 30.49 4.95
N GLY A 57 -20.01 30.03 5.35
CA GLY A 57 -19.11 30.84 6.18
C GLY A 57 -18.36 30.11 7.31
N THR A 58 -18.64 28.83 7.55
CA THR A 58 -17.91 28.01 8.54
C THR A 58 -17.14 26.88 7.85
N SER A 59 -15.94 26.59 8.34
CA SER A 59 -15.15 25.45 7.87
C SER A 59 -15.74 24.12 8.40
N PHE A 60 -15.58 23.03 7.64
CA PHE A 60 -15.99 21.66 8.03
C PHE A 60 -17.51 21.38 8.10
N ILE A 61 -18.32 22.02 7.27
CA ILE A 61 -19.78 21.79 7.19
C ILE A 61 -20.20 20.57 6.35
N GLY A 62 -19.25 19.96 5.64
CA GLY A 62 -19.51 18.98 4.60
C GLY A 62 -19.95 17.58 5.05
N PRO A 63 -20.38 16.74 4.09
CA PRO A 63 -20.59 15.32 4.33
C PRO A 63 -19.28 14.63 4.73
N GLU A 64 -19.35 13.86 5.81
CA GLU A 64 -18.27 13.06 6.38
C GLU A 64 -18.65 11.59 6.40
N GLU A 65 -17.65 10.73 6.28
CA GLU A 65 -17.79 9.28 6.40
C GLU A 65 -18.92 8.67 5.54
N PRO A 66 -18.98 8.94 4.22
CA PRO A 66 -20.02 8.35 3.38
C PRO A 66 -19.99 6.83 3.44
N ARG A 67 -21.17 6.22 3.48
CA ARG A 67 -21.40 4.77 3.39
C ARG A 67 -22.43 4.51 2.31
N ILE A 68 -22.25 3.39 1.62
CA ILE A 68 -23.18 2.90 0.59
C ILE A 68 -23.98 1.74 1.19
N VAL A 69 -25.30 1.79 1.05
CA VAL A 69 -26.19 0.65 1.27
C VAL A 69 -27.14 0.52 0.09
N LEU A 70 -27.58 -0.70 -0.18
CA LEU A 70 -28.59 -1.01 -1.17
C LEU A 70 -29.90 -1.33 -0.45
N ASN A 71 -31.01 -0.76 -0.91
CA ASN A 71 -32.33 -1.22 -0.47
C ASN A 71 -32.76 -2.48 -1.24
N GLU A 72 -33.91 -3.05 -0.90
CA GLU A 72 -34.44 -4.26 -1.55
C GLU A 72 -34.74 -4.08 -3.05
N ASN A 73 -34.92 -2.83 -3.49
CA ASN A 73 -35.09 -2.47 -4.90
C ASN A 73 -33.74 -2.28 -5.64
N ASN A 74 -32.62 -2.64 -5.01
CA ASN A 74 -31.25 -2.38 -5.48
C ASN A 74 -30.96 -0.89 -5.75
N GLU A 75 -31.65 0.01 -5.05
CA GLU A 75 -31.37 1.45 -5.13
C GLU A 75 -30.24 1.82 -4.19
N LEU A 76 -29.34 2.66 -4.70
CA LEU A 76 -28.17 3.11 -3.97
C LEU A 76 -28.53 4.26 -3.04
N ILE A 77 -28.42 3.98 -1.74
CA ILE A 77 -28.62 4.96 -0.68
C ILE A 77 -27.25 5.27 -0.10
N LEU A 78 -26.89 6.54 -0.13
CA LEU A 78 -25.73 7.06 0.58
C LEU A 78 -26.17 7.53 1.95
N THR A 79 -25.43 7.16 2.97
CA THR A 79 -25.56 7.75 4.29
C THR A 79 -24.25 8.44 4.67
N PHE A 80 -24.34 9.59 5.33
CA PHE A 80 -23.17 10.37 5.74
C PHE A 80 -23.51 11.25 6.93
N SER A 81 -22.49 11.72 7.61
CA SER A 81 -22.65 12.66 8.72
C SER A 81 -22.40 14.09 8.24
N MET A 82 -23.29 15.03 8.52
CA MET A 82 -23.14 16.41 8.06
C MET A 82 -23.77 17.38 9.07
N LEU A 83 -23.21 18.58 9.16
CA LEU A 83 -23.77 19.68 9.93
C LEU A 83 -25.08 20.15 9.30
N ASP A 84 -26.11 20.31 10.13
CA ASP A 84 -27.41 20.85 9.73
C ASP A 84 -27.55 22.33 10.16
N ALA A 85 -28.64 23.00 9.78
CA ALA A 85 -28.89 24.42 10.04
C ALA A 85 -28.88 24.80 11.52
N ASP A 86 -29.15 23.84 12.41
CA ASP A 86 -29.07 24.00 13.87
C ASP A 86 -27.65 23.87 14.44
N LYS A 87 -26.63 23.76 13.55
CA LYS A 87 -25.23 23.54 13.90
C LYS A 87 -24.98 22.24 14.65
N LYS A 88 -25.91 21.28 14.57
CA LYS A 88 -25.74 19.92 15.07
C LYS A 88 -25.42 18.99 13.92
N ARG A 89 -24.60 17.99 14.21
CA ARG A 89 -24.20 17.00 13.22
C ARG A 89 -25.21 15.86 13.24
N LYS A 90 -25.85 15.60 12.09
CA LYS A 90 -26.91 14.61 11.95
C LYS A 90 -26.50 13.50 11.01
N ILE A 91 -27.25 12.40 11.04
CA ILE A 91 -27.18 11.35 10.02
C ILE A 91 -28.03 11.81 8.85
N TRP A 92 -27.43 11.88 7.67
CA TRP A 92 -28.10 12.22 6.42
C TRP A 92 -28.20 10.99 5.53
N ARG A 93 -29.26 10.95 4.74
CA ARG A 93 -29.40 10.03 3.62
C ARG A 93 -29.49 10.80 2.30
N TYR A 94 -29.01 10.16 1.24
CA TYR A 94 -29.15 10.62 -0.13
C TYR A 94 -29.45 9.42 -1.04
N ASN A 95 -30.64 9.40 -1.63
CA ASN A 95 -31.01 8.38 -2.60
C ASN A 95 -30.49 8.81 -3.98
N VAL A 96 -29.54 8.05 -4.54
CA VAL A 96 -28.90 8.40 -5.81
C VAL A 96 -29.87 8.29 -6.99
N SER A 97 -30.84 7.36 -6.92
CA SER A 97 -31.86 7.14 -7.95
C SER A 97 -32.88 8.27 -8.05
N THR A 98 -33.20 8.93 -6.94
CA THR A 98 -34.20 10.02 -6.91
C THR A 98 -33.58 11.40 -6.80
N GLY A 99 -32.36 11.49 -6.26
CA GLY A 99 -31.68 12.74 -5.89
C GLY A 99 -32.20 13.34 -4.57
N TYR A 100 -33.05 12.61 -3.84
CA TYR A 100 -33.64 13.08 -2.60
C TYR A 100 -32.65 12.98 -1.44
N GLN A 101 -32.46 14.09 -0.73
CA GLN A 101 -31.59 14.25 0.43
C GLN A 101 -32.42 14.58 1.67
N ALA A 102 -32.16 13.93 2.80
CA ALA A 102 -32.81 14.29 4.06
C ALA A 102 -31.96 13.99 5.29
N ALA A 103 -32.13 14.82 6.33
CA ALA A 103 -31.60 14.57 7.66
C ALA A 103 -32.56 13.63 8.41
N LEU A 104 -31.99 12.64 9.09
CA LEU A 104 -32.74 11.70 9.91
C LEU A 104 -32.97 12.28 11.30
N TRP A 105 -34.17 12.08 11.86
CA TRP A 105 -34.55 12.62 13.16
C TRP A 105 -35.38 11.62 13.98
N THR A 106 -35.44 11.84 15.30
CA THR A 106 -36.23 11.02 16.25
C THR A 106 -37.26 11.88 16.99
N GLN A 107 -38.40 11.31 17.36
CA GLN A 107 -39.45 12.04 18.11
C GLN A 107 -39.07 12.33 19.57
N ASN A 108 -38.20 11.53 20.18
CA ASN A 108 -37.98 11.51 21.64
C ASN A 108 -36.81 12.37 22.12
N SER A 109 -36.51 13.49 21.45
CA SER A 109 -35.52 14.51 21.88
C SER A 109 -34.12 13.98 22.26
N LEU A 110 -33.75 12.76 21.85
CA LEU A 110 -32.36 12.37 21.76
C LEU A 110 -31.83 13.07 20.52
N ASP A 111 -31.40 14.30 20.76
CA ASP A 111 -30.37 14.99 20.00
C ASP A 111 -29.33 13.94 19.57
N LEU A 112 -29.33 13.57 18.28
CA LEU A 112 -28.37 12.63 17.67
C LEU A 112 -26.96 13.27 17.59
N ASP A 113 -26.59 14.08 18.59
CA ASP A 113 -25.80 15.30 18.43
C ASP A 113 -24.29 15.10 18.43
N LYS A 114 -23.80 13.86 18.54
CA LYS A 114 -22.34 13.65 18.67
C LYS A 114 -21.77 12.42 18.00
N GLU A 115 -22.54 11.37 17.74
CA GLU A 115 -21.96 10.10 17.32
C GLU A 115 -21.82 10.06 15.79
N THR A 116 -20.60 10.28 15.28
CA THR A 116 -20.27 10.11 13.85
C THR A 116 -19.93 8.66 13.47
N LYS A 117 -20.06 7.73 14.42
CA LYS A 117 -19.53 6.37 14.35
C LYS A 117 -20.63 5.32 14.43
N TRP A 118 -21.64 5.50 13.61
CA TRP A 118 -22.73 4.54 13.41
C TRP A 118 -22.42 3.58 12.26
N THR A 119 -23.13 2.46 12.21
CA THR A 119 -22.94 1.40 11.21
C THR A 119 -24.27 1.09 10.54
N PRO A 120 -24.45 1.41 9.24
CA PRO A 120 -25.73 1.23 8.55
C PRO A 120 -25.93 -0.21 8.10
N PHE A 121 -27.19 -0.65 7.99
CA PHE A 121 -27.60 -1.90 7.36
C PHE A 121 -29.07 -1.84 6.92
N VAL A 122 -29.48 -2.72 6.02
CA VAL A 122 -30.86 -2.79 5.53
C VAL A 122 -31.47 -4.13 5.96
N LYS A 123 -32.70 -4.09 6.45
CA LYS A 123 -33.52 -5.26 6.80
C LYS A 123 -34.99 -4.93 6.54
N GLU A 124 -35.72 -5.82 5.87
CA GLU A 124 -37.17 -5.68 5.61
C GLU A 124 -37.54 -4.29 5.07
N ASN A 125 -36.80 -3.86 4.05
CA ASN A 125 -36.92 -2.55 3.40
C ASN A 125 -36.86 -1.34 4.34
N LYS A 126 -36.18 -1.48 5.48
CA LYS A 126 -35.92 -0.39 6.44
C LYS A 126 -34.42 -0.19 6.61
N LEU A 127 -34.06 1.09 6.70
CA LEU A 127 -32.69 1.51 6.96
C LEU A 127 -32.45 1.49 8.45
N HIS A 128 -31.47 0.71 8.89
CA HIS A 128 -31.10 0.61 10.29
C HIS A 128 -29.69 1.12 10.50
N PHE A 129 -29.41 1.60 11.69
CA PHE A 129 -28.08 1.96 12.12
C PHE A 129 -27.79 1.35 13.48
N VAL A 130 -26.66 0.66 13.61
CA VAL A 130 -26.08 0.43 14.94
C VAL A 130 -25.60 1.80 15.43
N TYR A 131 -26.42 2.42 16.30
CA TYR A 131 -26.18 3.77 16.82
C TYR A 131 -25.20 3.74 17.99
N SER A 132 -25.31 2.72 18.85
CA SER A 132 -24.33 2.44 19.88
C SER A 132 -24.17 0.94 20.03
N TYR A 133 -22.94 0.50 20.26
CA TYR A 133 -22.61 -0.89 20.59
C TYR A 133 -22.72 -1.17 22.10
N LYS A 134 -22.70 -0.12 22.94
CA LYS A 134 -22.63 -0.23 24.41
C LYS A 134 -23.41 0.93 25.08
N PRO A 135 -24.64 0.69 25.58
CA PRO A 135 -25.46 -0.49 25.31
C PRO A 135 -25.87 -0.57 23.83
N LEU A 136 -26.21 -1.77 23.35
CA LEU A 136 -26.63 -1.96 21.96
C LEU A 136 -27.93 -1.18 21.68
N LYS A 137 -27.84 -0.17 20.82
CA LYS A 137 -28.96 0.67 20.38
C LYS A 137 -29.03 0.69 18.87
N ILE A 138 -30.19 0.36 18.32
CA ILE A 138 -30.44 0.37 16.89
C ILE A 138 -31.38 1.53 16.57
N LEU A 139 -31.00 2.37 15.62
CA LEU A 139 -31.87 3.39 15.05
C LEU A 139 -32.55 2.80 13.81
N GLN A 140 -33.87 2.62 13.86
CA GLN A 140 -34.67 2.10 12.75
C GLN A 140 -35.37 3.25 12.03
N CYS A 141 -35.12 3.39 10.73
CA CYS A 141 -35.62 4.47 9.89
C CYS A 141 -36.38 3.90 8.69
N GLY A 142 -37.42 4.60 8.24
CA GLY A 142 -38.01 4.27 6.95
C GLY A 142 -37.06 4.58 5.81
N THR A 143 -37.14 3.80 4.74
CA THR A 143 -36.38 4.04 3.49
C THR A 143 -36.87 5.26 2.74
N GLU A 144 -38.14 5.65 2.93
CA GLU A 144 -38.79 6.78 2.25
C GLU A 144 -39.10 7.97 3.17
N ASN A 145 -39.15 7.81 4.49
CA ASN A 145 -39.41 8.91 5.44
C ASN A 145 -38.21 9.25 6.33
N GLU A 146 -38.22 10.44 6.92
CA GLU A 146 -37.09 11.00 7.70
C GLU A 146 -37.13 10.58 9.16
N LYS A 147 -38.23 9.96 9.58
CA LYS A 147 -38.51 9.59 10.96
C LYS A 147 -37.81 8.26 11.30
N CYS A 148 -37.10 8.28 12.42
CA CYS A 148 -36.48 7.11 13.00
C CYS A 148 -36.98 6.83 14.42
N GLU A 149 -36.91 5.56 14.81
CA GLU A 149 -37.26 5.06 16.13
C GLU A 149 -36.06 4.33 16.73
N LEU A 150 -35.78 4.61 18.01
CA LEU A 150 -34.69 3.96 18.72
C LEU A 150 -35.19 2.66 19.34
N VAL A 151 -34.55 1.55 18.97
CA VAL A 151 -34.86 0.20 19.44
C VAL A 151 -33.69 -0.31 20.29
N ASP A 152 -33.98 -0.71 21.53
CA ASP A 152 -32.97 -1.31 22.40
C ASP A 152 -32.66 -2.74 21.94
N GLY A 153 -31.37 -3.01 21.72
CA GLY A 153 -30.85 -4.35 21.50
C GLY A 153 -30.46 -5.03 22.81
N ILE A 154 -30.25 -6.35 22.75
CA ILE A 154 -29.67 -7.13 23.84
C ILE A 154 -28.15 -7.18 23.62
N GLY A 155 -27.41 -6.49 24.48
CA GLY A 155 -25.95 -6.61 24.60
C GLY A 155 -25.56 -6.28 26.03
N SER A 156 -24.89 -7.20 26.73
CA SER A 156 -24.44 -6.89 28.10
C SER A 156 -23.34 -5.83 28.00
N SER A 157 -23.57 -4.68 28.64
CA SER A 157 -22.69 -3.50 28.55
C SER A 157 -21.24 -3.79 28.99
N SER A 158 -20.99 -4.84 29.75
CA SER A 158 -19.65 -5.18 30.26
C SER A 158 -18.82 -6.10 29.36
N SER A 159 -19.41 -6.90 28.45
CA SER A 159 -18.68 -8.02 27.81
C SER A 159 -18.09 -7.73 26.43
N ILE A 160 -18.69 -6.84 25.63
CA ILE A 160 -18.29 -6.58 24.23
C ILE A 160 -17.07 -5.64 24.10
N GLY A 161 -16.79 -4.83 25.13
CA GLY A 161 -15.82 -3.72 25.03
C GLY A 161 -16.38 -2.51 24.25
N VAL A 162 -15.51 -1.53 23.94
CA VAL A 162 -15.89 -0.28 23.25
C VAL A 162 -15.66 -0.42 21.73
N LEU A 163 -16.71 -0.86 21.02
CA LEU A 163 -16.77 -0.84 19.56
C LEU A 163 -17.34 0.47 19.03
N GLN A 164 -16.86 0.90 17.87
CA GLN A 164 -17.26 2.13 17.21
C GLN A 164 -17.34 1.92 15.69
N GLY A 165 -18.38 2.48 15.06
CA GLY A 165 -18.54 2.60 13.61
C GLY A 165 -18.10 1.40 12.79
N GLY A 166 -17.55 1.69 11.61
CA GLY A 166 -16.95 0.71 10.71
C GLY A 166 -17.63 0.65 9.35
N THR A 167 -17.67 -0.56 8.78
CA THR A 167 -18.38 -0.84 7.52
C THR A 167 -19.89 -0.83 7.73
N GLN A 168 -20.65 -0.84 6.63
CA GLN A 168 -22.03 -1.31 6.69
C GLN A 168 -22.10 -2.78 7.13
N LEU A 169 -23.23 -3.23 7.68
CA LEU A 169 -23.50 -4.66 7.82
C LEU A 169 -24.18 -5.18 6.57
N VAL A 170 -23.73 -6.35 6.10
CA VAL A 170 -24.32 -7.06 4.96
C VAL A 170 -25.04 -8.31 5.45
N GLU A 171 -26.20 -8.59 4.87
CA GLU A 171 -26.98 -9.79 5.19
C GLU A 171 -26.23 -11.03 4.73
N PHE A 172 -26.15 -12.03 5.62
CA PHE A 172 -25.51 -13.29 5.31
C PHE A 172 -26.52 -14.22 4.62
N ARG A 173 -26.41 -14.40 3.29
CA ARG A 173 -27.17 -15.41 2.50
C ARG A 173 -28.68 -15.46 2.79
N ASN A 174 -29.33 -14.30 2.88
CA ASN A 174 -30.76 -14.20 3.19
C ASN A 174 -31.14 -14.87 4.54
N THR A 175 -30.25 -14.79 5.52
CA THR A 175 -30.48 -15.28 6.89
C THR A 175 -30.71 -14.10 7.84
N GLU A 176 -31.16 -14.39 9.05
CA GLU A 176 -31.36 -13.38 10.11
C GLU A 176 -30.06 -12.85 10.73
N TYR A 177 -28.92 -13.03 10.06
CA TYR A 177 -27.58 -12.67 10.52
C TYR A 177 -26.93 -11.66 9.58
N PHE A 178 -26.31 -10.64 10.16
CA PHE A 178 -25.64 -9.55 9.45
C PHE A 178 -24.18 -9.49 9.89
N VAL A 179 -23.29 -9.30 8.92
CA VAL A 179 -21.84 -9.30 9.13
C VAL A 179 -21.28 -7.94 8.79
N GLY A 180 -20.40 -7.43 9.63
CA GLY A 180 -19.66 -6.20 9.35
C GLY A 180 -18.32 -6.17 10.06
N ILE A 181 -17.59 -5.09 9.85
CA ILE A 181 -16.30 -4.86 10.50
C ILE A 181 -16.37 -3.53 11.25
N ALA A 182 -16.43 -3.61 12.58
CA ALA A 182 -16.34 -2.46 13.46
C ALA A 182 -14.89 -2.23 13.90
N PHE A 183 -14.60 -1.17 14.64
CA PHE A 183 -13.27 -0.98 15.22
C PHE A 183 -13.32 -0.55 16.67
N THR A 184 -12.25 -0.87 17.38
CA THR A 184 -11.99 -0.42 18.75
C THR A 184 -10.92 0.65 18.70
N LYS A 185 -11.03 1.67 19.56
CA LYS A 185 -10.01 2.69 19.74
C LYS A 185 -9.52 2.67 21.17
N VAL A 186 -8.23 2.40 21.36
CA VAL A 186 -7.58 2.34 22.67
C VAL A 186 -6.40 3.31 22.72
N SER A 187 -5.99 3.66 23.93
CA SER A 187 -4.75 4.42 24.16
C SER A 187 -3.68 3.46 24.64
N CYS A 188 -2.66 3.27 23.82
CA CYS A 188 -1.52 2.45 24.09
C CYS A 188 -0.42 3.28 24.77
N SER A 189 0.16 2.76 25.85
CA SER A 189 1.15 3.47 26.66
C SER A 189 2.38 3.92 25.86
N ALA A 190 2.84 3.10 24.91
CA ALA A 190 4.02 3.39 24.08
C ALA A 190 3.72 4.07 22.74
N CYS A 191 2.57 3.75 22.11
CA CYS A 191 2.27 4.19 20.74
C CYS A 191 1.19 5.28 20.64
N GLY A 192 0.62 5.70 21.78
CA GLY A 192 -0.51 6.63 21.82
C GLY A 192 -1.79 6.01 21.27
N ARG A 193 -2.50 6.72 20.38
CA ARG A 193 -3.78 6.24 19.85
C ARG A 193 -3.60 5.01 18.95
N PHE A 194 -4.35 3.97 19.24
CA PHE A 194 -4.36 2.71 18.51
C PHE A 194 -5.80 2.38 18.10
N SER A 195 -5.99 1.88 16.89
CA SER A 195 -7.32 1.45 16.43
C SER A 195 -7.24 0.17 15.65
N ARG A 196 -8.11 -0.79 15.98
CA ARG A 196 -8.11 -2.11 15.36
C ARG A 196 -9.50 -2.57 14.94
N PRO A 197 -9.63 -3.15 13.73
CA PRO A 197 -10.88 -3.68 13.23
C PRO A 197 -11.22 -5.03 13.87
N HIS A 198 -12.50 -5.29 14.05
CA HIS A 198 -13.08 -6.54 14.54
C HIS A 198 -14.24 -6.94 13.63
N ILE A 199 -14.34 -8.22 13.28
CA ILE A 199 -15.53 -8.77 12.64
C ILE A 199 -16.64 -8.85 13.69
N ILE A 200 -17.84 -8.42 13.31
CA ILE A 200 -19.03 -8.48 14.14
C ILE A 200 -20.13 -9.25 13.43
N VAL A 201 -20.87 -10.06 14.18
CA VAL A 201 -22.09 -10.71 13.70
C VAL A 201 -23.27 -10.24 14.55
N LEU A 202 -24.21 -9.58 13.90
CA LEU A 202 -25.48 -9.16 14.46
C LEU A 202 -26.56 -10.18 14.10
N SER A 203 -27.32 -10.65 15.07
CA SER A 203 -28.47 -11.51 14.87
C SER A 203 -29.77 -10.75 15.12
N THR A 204 -30.76 -11.06 14.29
CA THR A 204 -32.13 -10.55 14.39
C THR A 204 -33.17 -11.65 14.63
N ARG A 205 -32.71 -12.90 14.79
CA ARG A 205 -33.53 -14.09 15.06
C ARG A 205 -34.21 -14.08 16.43
N PHE A 206 -33.71 -13.26 17.35
CA PHE A 206 -34.29 -13.10 18.66
C PHE A 206 -35.31 -11.96 18.62
N ALA A 207 -36.23 -11.89 19.59
CA ALA A 207 -37.20 -10.80 19.71
C ALA A 207 -36.56 -9.38 19.77
N LYS A 208 -35.24 -9.29 19.94
CA LYS A 208 -34.44 -8.07 19.90
C LYS A 208 -33.13 -8.30 19.14
N PHE A 209 -32.58 -7.23 18.55
CA PHE A 209 -31.25 -7.23 17.96
C PHE A 209 -30.18 -7.67 18.97
N ARG A 210 -29.24 -8.52 18.54
CA ARG A 210 -28.19 -9.03 19.42
C ARG A 210 -26.87 -9.20 18.68
N ILE A 211 -25.79 -8.65 19.24
CA ILE A 211 -24.44 -9.01 18.78
C ILE A 211 -24.12 -10.40 19.33
N VAL A 212 -23.89 -11.35 18.44
CA VAL A 212 -23.66 -12.76 18.80
C VAL A 212 -22.20 -13.18 18.67
N TYR A 213 -21.39 -12.38 17.98
CA TYR A 213 -19.97 -12.61 17.81
C TYR A 213 -19.19 -11.31 17.63
N VAL A 214 -18.01 -11.25 18.23
CA VAL A 214 -16.98 -10.22 18.00
C VAL A 214 -15.64 -10.94 17.94
N SER A 215 -14.90 -10.77 16.84
CA SER A 215 -13.59 -11.40 16.66
C SER A 215 -12.51 -10.72 17.52
N GLU A 216 -11.39 -11.41 17.66
CA GLU A 216 -10.10 -10.77 17.95
C GLU A 216 -9.75 -9.67 16.92
N PRO A 217 -8.85 -8.73 17.23
CA PRO A 217 -8.33 -7.77 16.28
C PRO A 217 -7.86 -8.41 14.97
N LEU A 218 -8.29 -7.89 13.82
CA LEU A 218 -7.77 -8.38 12.54
C LEU A 218 -6.31 -7.97 12.37
N LEU A 219 -5.45 -8.97 12.16
CA LEU A 219 -4.01 -8.84 11.99
C LEU A 219 -3.66 -8.37 10.58
N LEU A 220 -3.84 -7.07 10.33
CA LEU A 220 -3.61 -6.44 9.02
C LEU A 220 -2.34 -5.59 8.99
N ASP A 221 -1.38 -5.87 9.87
CA ASP A 221 -0.13 -5.12 9.98
C ASP A 221 0.83 -5.35 8.78
N ASN A 222 0.57 -6.41 8.00
CA ASN A 222 1.26 -6.70 6.73
C ASN A 222 0.73 -5.89 5.54
N ILE A 223 -0.17 -4.92 5.76
CA ILE A 223 -0.56 -3.98 4.71
C ILE A 223 0.66 -3.09 4.41
N PRO A 224 1.19 -3.10 3.18
CA PRO A 224 2.35 -2.32 2.82
C PRO A 224 2.04 -0.83 2.99
N PHE A 225 2.61 -0.21 4.02
CA PHE A 225 2.44 1.21 4.28
C PHE A 225 3.69 1.96 3.82
N PHE A 226 3.55 2.76 2.76
CA PHE A 226 4.57 3.76 2.44
C PHE A 226 4.48 4.91 3.44
N SER A 227 5.16 4.79 4.57
CA SER A 227 5.56 6.00 5.27
C SER A 227 6.70 6.63 4.47
N GLY A 228 6.39 7.68 3.72
CA GLY A 228 7.41 8.66 3.38
C GLY A 228 7.79 9.36 4.67
N TYR A 229 8.70 8.77 5.45
CA TYR A 229 9.40 9.45 6.52
C TYR A 229 10.79 8.83 6.65
N SER A 230 11.79 9.70 6.47
CA SER A 230 13.15 9.50 6.93
C SER A 230 13.13 9.05 8.38
N THR A 231 13.93 8.05 8.73
CA THR A 231 14.20 7.55 10.09
C THR A 231 14.75 8.61 11.07
N PHE A 232 14.79 9.88 10.69
CA PHE A 232 15.24 10.98 11.53
C PHE A 232 14.10 11.95 11.85
N GLN A 233 13.39 11.68 12.95
CA GLN A 233 12.96 12.75 13.84
C GLN A 233 13.35 12.41 15.28
N ASN A 234 14.32 13.19 15.78
CA ASN A 234 14.78 13.37 17.15
C ASN A 234 15.03 12.13 18.03
N LYS A 235 16.30 11.93 18.39
CA LYS A 235 16.79 11.06 19.49
C LYS A 235 16.08 11.29 20.85
N ASN A 236 15.29 12.36 20.99
CA ASN A 236 14.52 12.71 22.18
C ASN A 236 12.99 12.76 21.95
N SER A 237 12.48 12.26 20.82
CA SER A 237 11.04 12.12 20.59
C SER A 237 10.59 10.70 21.01
N PRO A 238 9.62 10.53 21.92
CA PRO A 238 9.09 9.23 22.32
C PRO A 238 8.16 8.64 21.22
N GLU A 239 8.61 8.63 19.97
CA GLU A 239 7.83 8.14 18.83
C GLU A 239 8.41 6.86 18.24
N PHE A 240 8.68 5.91 19.14
CA PHE A 240 9.04 4.52 18.88
C PHE A 240 8.10 3.81 17.87
N CYS A 241 6.87 4.30 17.70
CA CYS A 241 5.89 3.70 16.79
C CYS A 241 5.75 4.46 15.45
N ASN A 242 6.64 5.39 15.11
CA ASN A 242 6.58 6.12 13.83
C ASN A 242 6.87 5.19 12.64
N GLY A 243 6.10 5.35 11.56
CA GLY A 243 6.14 4.42 10.41
C GLY A 243 5.30 3.15 10.58
N GLN A 244 4.74 2.89 11.75
CA GLN A 244 3.92 1.70 12.02
C GLN A 244 2.44 1.93 11.71
N VAL A 245 1.73 0.84 11.42
CA VAL A 245 0.27 0.81 11.28
C VAL A 245 -0.37 0.90 12.66
N ARG A 246 -0.73 2.10 13.12
CA ARG A 246 -1.34 2.33 14.45
C ARG A 246 -2.85 2.38 14.41
N THR A 247 -3.39 3.01 13.37
CA THR A 247 -4.83 3.23 13.20
C THR A 247 -5.31 2.51 11.97
N LEU A 248 -6.17 1.52 12.18
CA LEU A 248 -6.84 0.77 11.14
C LEU A 248 -8.35 0.97 11.28
N ILE A 249 -8.93 1.78 10.40
CA ILE A 249 -10.36 2.13 10.45
C ILE A 249 -11.05 1.54 9.22
N PRO A 250 -11.89 0.50 9.39
CA PRO A 250 -12.66 -0.06 8.30
C PRO A 250 -13.72 0.96 7.82
N ARG A 251 -13.94 1.04 6.51
CA ARG A 251 -14.80 2.05 5.89
C ARG A 251 -16.03 1.46 5.22
N SER A 252 -15.89 0.50 4.31
CA SER A 252 -17.04 -0.08 3.62
C SER A 252 -16.71 -1.47 3.08
N ILE A 253 -17.67 -2.39 3.16
CA ILE A 253 -17.63 -3.65 2.42
C ILE A 253 -17.92 -3.32 0.96
N ILE A 254 -17.05 -3.74 0.05
CA ILE A 254 -17.18 -3.51 -1.39
C ILE A 254 -17.98 -4.64 -2.01
N ASP A 255 -17.61 -5.87 -1.67
CA ASP A 255 -18.17 -7.08 -2.26
C ASP A 255 -17.96 -8.28 -1.33
N TRP A 256 -18.86 -9.26 -1.43
CA TRP A 256 -18.68 -10.58 -0.84
C TRP A 256 -18.89 -11.63 -1.94
N GLU A 257 -17.77 -12.11 -2.48
CA GLU A 257 -17.77 -12.99 -3.63
C GLU A 257 -18.05 -14.45 -3.21
N TRP A 258 -19.04 -15.05 -3.88
CA TRP A 258 -19.44 -16.44 -3.71
C TRP A 258 -19.18 -17.23 -4.99
N PRO A 259 -18.74 -18.51 -4.90
CA PRO A 259 -18.54 -19.34 -3.70
C PRO A 259 -17.15 -19.19 -3.05
N ASN A 260 -16.30 -18.29 -3.56
CA ASN A 260 -14.90 -18.14 -3.16
C ASN A 260 -14.70 -17.63 -1.71
N ASP A 261 -15.79 -17.30 -1.00
CA ASP A 261 -15.79 -16.81 0.37
C ASP A 261 -14.82 -15.64 0.56
N LYS A 262 -14.84 -14.69 -0.36
CA LYS A 262 -13.91 -13.56 -0.38
C LYS A 262 -14.66 -12.27 -0.09
N LEU A 263 -14.53 -11.79 1.15
CA LEU A 263 -15.08 -10.51 1.58
C LEU A 263 -14.04 -9.41 1.33
N SER A 264 -14.37 -8.45 0.45
CA SER A 264 -13.51 -7.32 0.14
C SER A 264 -14.06 -6.05 0.77
N PHE A 265 -13.20 -5.26 1.42
CA PHE A 265 -13.58 -4.03 2.11
C PHE A 265 -12.45 -2.99 2.06
N THR A 266 -12.82 -1.72 2.21
CA THR A 266 -11.85 -0.63 2.30
C THR A 266 -11.44 -0.35 3.74
N ILE A 267 -10.16 -0.10 3.98
CA ILE A 267 -9.60 0.26 5.29
C ILE A 267 -8.72 1.51 5.20
N SER A 268 -8.92 2.46 6.12
CA SER A 268 -8.05 3.62 6.32
C SER A 268 -6.89 3.23 7.22
N VAL A 269 -5.67 3.43 6.73
CA VAL A 269 -4.43 3.18 7.49
C VAL A 269 -3.82 4.52 7.90
N ASN A 270 -3.69 4.72 9.21
CA ASN A 270 -3.14 5.92 9.85
C ASN A 270 -3.81 7.23 9.39
N ASP A 271 -5.06 7.16 8.91
CA ASP A 271 -5.79 8.28 8.28
C ASP A 271 -5.04 8.96 7.13
N LYS A 272 -4.13 8.22 6.49
CA LYS A 272 -3.28 8.72 5.40
C LYS A 272 -3.63 8.12 4.05
N ARG A 273 -4.00 6.83 4.02
CA ARG A 273 -4.32 6.10 2.78
C ARG A 273 -5.46 5.12 3.03
N ILE A 274 -6.28 4.94 2.00
CA ILE A 274 -7.32 3.91 1.97
C ILE A 274 -6.81 2.75 1.11
N TYR A 275 -6.94 1.54 1.63
CA TYR A 275 -6.58 0.31 0.93
C TYR A 275 -7.84 -0.52 0.73
N VAL A 276 -7.90 -1.27 -0.38
CA VAL A 276 -8.84 -2.37 -0.52
C VAL A 276 -8.17 -3.64 0.00
N VAL A 277 -8.83 -4.33 0.92
CA VAL A 277 -8.36 -5.57 1.54
C VAL A 277 -9.40 -6.64 1.29
N SER A 278 -8.95 -7.85 0.98
CA SER A 278 -9.82 -9.03 0.89
C SER A 278 -9.42 -10.04 1.97
N ILE A 279 -10.42 -10.59 2.65
CA ILE A 279 -10.28 -11.70 3.60
C ILE A 279 -11.08 -12.89 3.11
N VAL A 280 -10.56 -14.10 3.34
CA VAL A 280 -11.18 -15.35 2.89
C VAL A 280 -11.53 -16.21 4.10
N GLY A 281 -12.64 -16.96 4.03
CA GLY A 281 -13.04 -17.91 5.08
C GLY A 281 -14.09 -17.38 6.07
N ILE A 282 -14.66 -16.20 5.82
CA ILE A 282 -15.63 -15.55 6.71
C ILE A 282 -16.95 -16.30 6.75
N SER A 283 -17.32 -16.93 5.65
CA SER A 283 -18.60 -17.60 5.52
C SER A 283 -18.67 -18.85 6.36
N ARG A 284 -17.59 -19.63 6.32
CA ARG A 284 -17.45 -20.81 7.18
C ARG A 284 -17.51 -20.42 8.66
N MET A 285 -16.81 -19.34 9.04
CA MET A 285 -16.86 -18.80 10.39
C MET A 285 -18.30 -18.45 10.80
N VAL A 286 -19.05 -17.77 9.93
CA VAL A 286 -20.45 -17.39 10.21
C VAL A 286 -21.36 -18.63 10.29
N GLU A 287 -21.17 -19.61 9.42
CA GLU A 287 -21.90 -20.89 9.46
C GLU A 287 -21.65 -21.66 10.77
N ASP A 288 -20.41 -21.72 11.23
CA ASP A 288 -20.02 -22.34 12.51
C ASP A 288 -20.68 -21.60 13.69
N ILE A 289 -20.69 -20.26 13.64
CA ILE A 289 -21.39 -19.44 14.64
C ILE A 289 -22.88 -19.77 14.63
N ILE A 290 -23.54 -19.75 13.46
CA ILE A 290 -24.96 -20.04 13.33
C ILE A 290 -25.28 -21.43 13.89
N SER A 291 -24.47 -22.44 13.54
CA SER A 291 -24.64 -23.82 14.00
C SER A 291 -24.49 -23.95 15.52
N ALA A 292 -23.52 -23.26 16.11
CA ALA A 292 -23.32 -23.21 17.56
C ALA A 292 -24.49 -22.51 18.29
N ILE A 293 -25.07 -21.48 17.68
CA ILE A 293 -26.25 -20.80 18.23
C ILE A 293 -27.48 -21.70 18.16
N GLN A 294 -27.68 -22.39 17.04
CA GLN A 294 -28.83 -23.26 16.81
C GLN A 294 -28.87 -24.44 17.77
N SER A 295 -27.72 -25.10 18.00
CA SER A 295 -27.64 -26.24 18.93
C SER A 295 -27.96 -25.88 20.38
N ARG A 296 -27.78 -24.62 20.78
CA ARG A 296 -28.01 -24.13 22.15
C ARG A 296 -29.31 -23.34 22.32
N TYR A 297 -30.11 -23.19 21.26
CA TYR A 297 -31.31 -22.34 21.25
C TYR A 297 -32.34 -22.66 22.36
N PRO A 298 -32.60 -23.93 22.72
CA PRO A 298 -33.54 -24.26 23.80
C PRO A 298 -33.10 -23.75 25.19
N GLU A 299 -31.80 -23.74 25.46
CA GLU A 299 -31.22 -23.30 26.75
C GLU A 299 -31.20 -21.77 26.89
N ILE A 300 -31.10 -21.05 25.77
CA ILE A 300 -31.12 -19.58 25.74
C ILE A 300 -32.50 -19.04 26.15
N LEU A 301 -33.56 -19.75 25.77
CA LEU A 301 -34.94 -19.37 26.06
C LEU A 301 -35.32 -19.59 27.54
N SER A 302 -34.71 -20.57 28.22
CA SER A 302 -35.07 -20.97 29.59
C SER A 302 -34.28 -20.27 30.70
N ASN A 303 -32.97 -20.01 30.52
CA ASN A 303 -32.09 -19.53 31.60
C ASN A 303 -31.70 -18.05 31.51
N GLY A 304 -32.28 -17.30 30.57
CA GLY A 304 -31.80 -15.97 30.26
C GLY A 304 -30.41 -16.02 29.59
N ALA A 305 -30.19 -15.05 28.70
CA ALA A 305 -29.18 -15.01 27.64
C ALA A 305 -27.68 -15.00 28.05
N SER A 306 -27.28 -15.56 29.19
CA SER A 306 -25.90 -15.50 29.68
C SER A 306 -24.95 -16.54 29.05
N GLY A 307 -25.47 -17.63 28.45
CA GLY A 307 -24.70 -18.80 27.99
C GLY A 307 -24.25 -18.85 26.52
N LEU A 308 -24.60 -17.85 25.70
CA LEU A 308 -24.17 -17.77 24.30
C LEU A 308 -23.08 -16.69 24.15
N ARG A 309 -21.85 -17.04 24.52
CA ARG A 309 -20.71 -16.11 24.52
C ARG A 309 -19.64 -16.62 23.55
N MET A 310 -19.53 -15.97 22.39
CA MET A 310 -18.35 -16.01 21.53
C MET A 310 -17.94 -14.56 21.25
N VAL A 311 -17.81 -13.78 22.31
CA VAL A 311 -17.54 -12.34 22.23
C VAL A 311 -16.27 -12.09 23.03
N VAL A 312 -15.23 -11.68 22.31
CA VAL A 312 -14.02 -11.15 22.89
C VAL A 312 -14.33 -9.75 23.41
N ASN A 313 -13.80 -9.38 24.58
CA ASN A 313 -13.80 -7.99 25.00
C ASN A 313 -12.86 -7.21 24.07
N SER A 314 -13.45 -6.51 23.09
CA SER A 314 -12.73 -5.85 22.01
C SER A 314 -11.70 -4.81 22.49
N GLU A 315 -11.96 -4.17 23.63
CA GLU A 315 -11.05 -3.20 24.24
C GLU A 315 -9.83 -3.88 24.86
N THR A 316 -10.07 -4.95 25.64
CA THR A 316 -9.00 -5.76 26.24
C THR A 316 -8.11 -6.37 25.16
N ALA A 317 -8.69 -7.02 24.15
CA ALA A 317 -7.92 -7.63 23.08
C ALA A 317 -7.13 -6.62 22.24
N ALA A 318 -7.68 -5.43 21.98
CA ALA A 318 -6.95 -4.37 21.29
C ALA A 318 -5.79 -3.80 22.12
N LEU A 319 -5.92 -3.75 23.45
CA LEU A 319 -4.84 -3.36 24.38
C LEU A 319 -3.74 -4.42 24.42
N GLU A 320 -4.09 -5.69 24.64
CA GLU A 320 -3.15 -6.82 24.63
C GLU A 320 -2.39 -6.88 23.31
N TYR A 321 -3.08 -6.69 22.18
CA TYR A 321 -2.43 -6.65 20.87
C TYR A 321 -1.47 -5.46 20.73
N CYS A 322 -1.83 -4.28 21.25
CA CYS A 322 -0.93 -3.14 21.21
C CYS A 322 0.34 -3.38 22.05
N GLU A 323 0.19 -3.97 23.23
CA GLU A 323 1.31 -4.33 24.10
C GLU A 323 2.24 -5.35 23.42
N PHE A 324 1.66 -6.38 22.81
CA PHE A 324 2.42 -7.38 22.04
C PHE A 324 3.23 -6.74 20.90
N ILE A 325 2.60 -5.90 20.06
CA ILE A 325 3.29 -5.22 18.97
C ILE A 325 4.35 -4.25 19.48
N THR A 326 4.08 -3.55 20.57
CA THR A 326 5.05 -2.66 21.22
C THR A 326 6.28 -3.46 21.67
N GLN A 327 6.09 -4.54 22.43
CA GLN A 327 7.19 -5.38 22.92
C GLN A 327 7.99 -6.01 21.78
N LYS A 328 7.31 -6.54 20.75
CA LYS A 328 7.97 -7.09 19.57
C LYS A 328 8.86 -6.04 18.90
N ASN A 329 8.32 -4.86 18.65
CA ASN A 329 9.07 -3.78 18.05
C ASN A 329 10.22 -3.32 18.97
N MET A 330 10.06 -3.43 20.30
CA MET A 330 11.08 -2.96 21.26
C MET A 330 12.23 -3.94 21.22
N SER A 331 11.94 -5.24 21.16
CA SER A 331 12.93 -6.27 20.91
C SER A 331 13.61 -6.11 19.54
N ASP A 332 12.86 -5.76 18.49
CA ASP A 332 13.43 -5.51 17.15
C ASP A 332 14.34 -4.27 17.18
N ALA A 333 13.90 -3.19 17.82
CA ALA A 333 14.66 -1.96 17.99
C ALA A 333 15.85 -2.14 18.95
N GLU A 334 15.76 -2.92 20.02
CA GLU A 334 16.87 -3.22 20.92
C GLU A 334 17.88 -4.13 20.24
N SER A 335 17.44 -5.07 19.40
CA SER A 335 18.32 -5.87 18.55
C SER A 335 19.04 -5.02 17.49
N SER A 336 18.45 -3.90 17.04
CA SER A 336 19.13 -2.92 16.18
C SER A 336 19.97 -1.90 16.96
N LEU A 337 19.56 -1.50 18.17
CA LEU A 337 20.23 -0.50 19.01
C LEU A 337 21.50 -1.03 19.69
N VAL A 338 21.55 -2.32 20.03
CA VAL A 338 22.78 -2.96 20.54
C VAL A 338 23.87 -3.01 19.46
N ASP A 339 23.50 -2.96 18.17
CA ASP A 339 24.43 -2.82 17.04
C ASP A 339 24.73 -1.34 16.67
N GLU A 340 23.81 -0.39 16.89
CA GLU A 340 23.89 0.99 16.35
C GLU A 340 24.84 1.95 17.11
N GLN A 341 24.90 1.92 18.45
CA GLN A 341 25.70 2.94 19.18
C GLN A 341 27.21 2.77 19.08
N ASN A 342 27.70 1.56 18.77
CA ASN A 342 29.12 1.30 18.54
C ASN A 342 29.52 1.29 17.05
N ASN A 343 28.56 1.15 16.11
CA ASN A 343 28.86 1.02 14.67
C ASN A 343 28.52 2.24 13.77
N GLU A 344 27.65 3.18 14.15
CA GLU A 344 27.28 4.32 13.26
C GLU A 344 28.50 5.16 12.83
N LYS A 345 29.48 5.36 13.73
CA LYS A 345 30.76 6.03 13.41
C LYS A 345 31.81 5.13 12.76
N ALA A 346 31.64 3.81 12.83
CA ALA A 346 32.56 2.84 12.23
C ALA A 346 32.19 2.49 10.78
N LEU A 347 30.90 2.62 10.42
CA LEU A 347 30.40 2.19 9.12
C LEU A 347 30.57 3.24 8.02
N ILE A 348 30.36 4.53 8.34
CA ILE A 348 30.47 5.62 7.36
C ILE A 348 31.91 6.12 7.30
N LYS A 349 32.60 5.82 6.20
CA LYS A 349 34.01 6.19 6.01
C LYS A 349 34.17 7.61 5.53
N THR A 350 33.31 8.06 4.60
CA THR A 350 33.39 9.41 4.03
C THR A 350 32.05 9.85 3.42
N VAL A 351 31.99 11.14 3.09
CA VAL A 351 30.89 11.76 2.34
C VAL A 351 31.49 12.42 1.11
N ILE A 352 30.97 12.07 -0.07
CA ILE A 352 31.40 12.63 -1.34
C ILE A 352 30.33 13.52 -1.95
N ASN A 353 30.74 14.43 -2.82
CA ASN A 353 29.85 15.08 -3.78
C ASN A 353 29.82 14.20 -5.04
N SER A 354 28.63 13.82 -5.50
CA SER A 354 28.47 13.02 -6.70
C SER A 354 29.10 13.74 -7.92
N PRO A 355 29.78 13.04 -8.84
CA PRO A 355 30.33 13.63 -10.06
C PRO A 355 29.25 13.87 -11.14
N THR A 356 27.99 14.03 -10.71
CA THR A 356 26.83 14.16 -11.59
C THR A 356 26.26 15.58 -11.58
N TYR A 357 25.48 15.87 -12.61
CA TYR A 357 24.66 17.06 -12.71
C TYR A 357 23.18 16.65 -12.69
N PRO A 358 22.37 17.11 -11.71
CA PRO A 358 22.74 17.95 -10.58
C PRO A 358 23.57 17.20 -9.52
N THR A 359 24.46 17.91 -8.83
CA THR A 359 25.29 17.34 -7.77
C THR A 359 24.50 17.15 -6.48
N PHE A 360 24.71 16.03 -5.81
CA PHE A 360 24.18 15.70 -4.48
C PHE A 360 25.26 15.06 -3.62
N ARG A 361 25.03 14.97 -2.31
CA ARG A 361 25.99 14.35 -1.37
C ARG A 361 25.66 12.89 -1.16
N VAL A 362 26.67 12.03 -1.01
CA VAL A 362 26.48 10.60 -0.75
C VAL A 362 27.40 10.18 0.38
N ALA A 363 26.84 9.64 1.45
CA ALA A 363 27.61 8.94 2.46
C ALA A 363 28.03 7.56 1.91
N THR A 364 29.15 7.03 2.37
CA THR A 364 29.62 5.72 1.90
C THR A 364 30.41 4.97 2.97
N ASN A 365 30.27 3.65 2.95
CA ASN A 365 31.09 2.71 3.72
C ASN A 365 32.33 2.22 2.92
N ALA A 366 32.50 2.71 1.70
CA ALA A 366 33.66 2.51 0.84
C ALA A 366 34.58 3.75 0.82
N GLU A 367 35.73 3.64 0.16
CA GLU A 367 36.54 4.82 -0.14
C GLU A 367 35.82 5.72 -1.14
N GLY A 368 35.90 7.04 -0.94
CA GLY A 368 35.16 8.00 -1.77
C GLY A 368 35.59 7.96 -3.25
N THR A 369 36.86 7.68 -3.53
CA THR A 369 37.40 7.48 -4.88
C THR A 369 36.77 6.28 -5.58
N VAL A 370 36.54 5.18 -4.85
CA VAL A 370 35.92 3.97 -5.39
C VAL A 370 34.46 4.24 -5.77
N LEU A 371 33.70 4.91 -4.90
CA LEU A 371 32.30 5.23 -5.23
C LEU A 371 32.20 6.24 -6.39
N ASN A 372 33.06 7.26 -6.44
CA ASN A 372 33.12 8.16 -7.59
C ASN A 372 33.42 7.42 -8.88
N SER A 373 34.40 6.53 -8.89
CA SER A 373 34.74 5.73 -10.07
C SER A 373 33.59 4.85 -10.53
N ARG A 374 32.78 4.29 -9.61
CA ARG A 374 31.55 3.53 -9.95
C ARG A 374 30.47 4.41 -10.55
N ILE A 375 30.26 5.62 -10.02
CA ILE A 375 29.30 6.56 -10.62
C ILE A 375 29.77 6.98 -12.03
N GLU A 376 31.07 7.18 -12.21
CA GLU A 376 31.65 7.53 -13.50
C GLU A 376 31.61 6.37 -14.50
N SER A 377 31.78 5.11 -14.08
CA SER A 377 31.61 3.96 -14.99
C SER A 377 30.18 3.84 -15.50
N ASP A 378 29.20 4.27 -14.71
CA ASP A 378 27.78 4.23 -15.02
C ASP A 378 27.27 5.53 -15.69
N TYR A 379 28.17 6.37 -16.22
CA TYR A 379 27.79 7.69 -16.73
C TYR A 379 26.70 7.68 -17.81
N VAL A 380 26.64 6.61 -18.61
CA VAL A 380 25.57 6.44 -19.62
C VAL A 380 24.23 6.20 -18.94
N ASN A 381 24.18 5.35 -17.91
CA ASN A 381 22.97 5.07 -17.13
C ASN A 381 22.42 6.36 -16.50
N PHE A 382 23.26 7.10 -15.77
CA PHE A 382 22.88 8.39 -15.18
C PHE A 382 22.43 9.38 -16.26
N GLY A 383 23.14 9.46 -17.38
CA GLY A 383 22.80 10.36 -18.47
C GLY A 383 21.43 10.05 -19.09
N VAL A 384 21.12 8.78 -19.38
CA VAL A 384 19.84 8.40 -19.98
C VAL A 384 18.67 8.57 -19.01
N ILE A 385 18.87 8.24 -17.73
CA ILE A 385 17.90 8.53 -16.66
C ILE A 385 17.64 10.04 -16.60
N GLY A 386 18.70 10.84 -16.55
CA GLY A 386 18.60 12.29 -16.41
C GLY A 386 17.82 12.91 -17.57
N ARG A 387 18.14 12.50 -18.81
CA ARG A 387 17.43 12.93 -20.02
C ARG A 387 15.96 12.55 -19.94
N TYR A 388 15.67 11.29 -19.64
CA TYR A 388 14.30 10.79 -19.55
C TYR A 388 13.47 11.54 -18.51
N LEU A 389 13.99 11.72 -17.30
CA LEU A 389 13.27 12.38 -16.21
C LEU A 389 12.98 13.86 -16.51
N LYS A 390 13.90 14.58 -17.18
CA LYS A 390 13.67 15.96 -17.63
C LYS A 390 12.63 16.07 -18.75
N GLU A 391 12.69 15.18 -19.73
CA GLU A 391 11.70 15.12 -20.81
C GLU A 391 10.31 14.79 -20.27
N TYR A 392 10.25 13.84 -19.32
CA TYR A 392 9.03 13.42 -18.67
C TYR A 392 8.39 14.54 -17.83
N GLU A 393 9.20 15.35 -17.12
CA GLU A 393 8.72 16.55 -16.42
C GLU A 393 8.12 17.56 -17.40
N SER A 394 8.79 17.79 -18.53
CA SER A 394 8.35 18.72 -19.58
C SER A 394 7.05 18.28 -20.26
N ALA A 395 6.90 16.99 -20.55
CA ALA A 395 5.71 16.42 -21.20
C ALA A 395 4.48 16.33 -20.27
N SER A 396 4.68 16.30 -18.96
CA SER A 396 3.60 16.14 -17.99
C SER A 396 2.81 17.43 -17.70
N GLY A 397 3.26 18.59 -18.21
CA GLY A 397 2.54 19.87 -18.13
C GLY A 397 2.29 20.43 -16.71
N ILE A 398 2.78 19.75 -15.67
CA ILE A 398 2.58 20.10 -14.26
C ILE A 398 3.94 20.03 -13.54
N PRO A 399 4.56 21.18 -13.22
CA PRO A 399 5.90 21.24 -12.59
C PRO A 399 5.85 21.04 -11.07
N ALA A 400 4.82 20.35 -10.55
CA ALA A 400 4.66 20.22 -9.11
C ALA A 400 5.70 19.22 -8.56
N LYS A 401 6.54 19.72 -7.64
CA LYS A 401 7.57 18.99 -6.90
C LYS A 401 7.07 17.61 -6.44
N GLY A 402 7.74 16.52 -6.83
CA GLY A 402 7.42 15.17 -6.33
C GLY A 402 6.14 14.53 -6.89
N THR A 403 5.66 14.96 -8.05
CA THR A 403 4.50 14.34 -8.73
C THR A 403 4.83 13.04 -9.45
N ASN A 404 6.05 12.93 -9.95
CA ASN A 404 6.53 11.77 -10.70
C ASN A 404 7.30 10.82 -9.79
N ILE A 405 7.04 9.52 -9.95
CA ILE A 405 7.59 8.48 -9.08
C ILE A 405 8.71 7.74 -9.80
N MET A 406 9.89 7.67 -9.16
CA MET A 406 10.94 6.72 -9.51
C MET A 406 11.03 5.60 -8.47
N ILE A 407 11.26 4.38 -8.96
CA ILE A 407 11.59 3.20 -8.14
C ILE A 407 13.07 2.88 -8.35
N ASP A 408 13.78 2.64 -7.25
CA ASP A 408 15.16 2.18 -7.21
C ASP A 408 15.21 0.88 -6.42
N ALA A 409 15.15 -0.25 -7.11
CA ALA A 409 15.25 -1.58 -6.51
C ALA A 409 16.71 -2.05 -6.50
N GLY A 410 17.22 -2.30 -5.29
CA GLY A 410 18.64 -2.52 -5.00
C GLY A 410 19.40 -1.21 -4.98
N GLY A 411 19.06 -0.39 -3.99
CA GLY A 411 19.58 0.97 -3.86
C GLY A 411 21.08 1.04 -3.62
N ASN A 412 21.67 0.05 -2.94
CA ASN A 412 23.08 0.02 -2.58
C ASN A 412 23.49 1.32 -1.84
N HIS A 413 24.29 2.20 -2.43
CA HIS A 413 24.61 3.51 -1.83
C HIS A 413 23.51 4.57 -2.00
N GLY A 414 22.41 4.24 -2.66
CA GLY A 414 21.28 5.13 -2.96
C GLY A 414 21.57 6.14 -4.06
N THR A 415 22.64 5.95 -4.86
CA THR A 415 23.12 6.95 -5.83
C THR A 415 22.09 7.27 -6.91
N TYR A 416 21.45 6.25 -7.49
CA TYR A 416 20.39 6.42 -8.49
C TYR A 416 19.16 7.10 -7.91
N GLY A 417 18.70 6.67 -6.74
CA GLY A 417 17.59 7.30 -6.05
C GLY A 417 17.84 8.77 -5.65
N LEU A 418 19.02 9.10 -5.11
CA LEU A 418 19.39 10.47 -4.78
C LEU A 418 19.51 11.34 -6.04
N TYR A 419 20.06 10.80 -7.13
CA TYR A 419 20.13 11.50 -8.42
C TYR A 419 18.74 11.84 -8.96
N ALA A 420 17.80 10.91 -8.92
CA ALA A 420 16.44 11.19 -9.36
C ALA A 420 15.71 12.18 -8.44
N ALA A 421 15.95 12.12 -7.13
CA ALA A 421 15.41 13.11 -6.20
C ALA A 421 16.00 14.51 -6.46
N SER A 422 17.26 14.62 -6.88
CA SER A 422 17.87 15.89 -7.32
C SER A 422 17.25 16.42 -8.62
N LEU A 423 16.70 15.53 -9.44
CA LEU A 423 15.84 15.82 -10.59
C LEU A 423 14.34 15.86 -10.24
N ASN A 424 14.03 16.22 -8.99
CA ASN A 424 12.67 16.54 -8.54
C ASN A 424 11.66 15.38 -8.51
N GLN A 425 12.13 14.14 -8.58
CA GLN A 425 11.28 12.95 -8.50
C GLN A 425 10.97 12.58 -7.04
N SER A 426 9.78 12.03 -6.80
CA SER A 426 9.54 11.24 -5.59
C SER A 426 10.13 9.85 -5.78
N VAL A 427 10.92 9.37 -4.83
CA VAL A 427 11.73 8.16 -5.01
C VAL A 427 11.42 7.12 -3.95
N HIS A 428 11.28 5.87 -4.38
CA HIS A 428 11.20 4.71 -3.50
C HIS A 428 12.45 3.85 -3.69
N ILE A 429 13.30 3.80 -2.67
CA ILE A 429 14.53 2.99 -2.68
C ILE A 429 14.27 1.71 -1.89
N PHE A 430 14.53 0.55 -2.48
CA PHE A 430 14.44 -0.76 -1.82
C PHE A 430 15.85 -1.32 -1.63
N GLU A 431 16.22 -1.61 -0.39
CA GLU A 431 17.54 -2.14 -0.04
C GLU A 431 17.40 -3.17 1.10
N VAL A 432 18.13 -4.27 1.00
CA VAL A 432 18.00 -5.41 1.92
C VAL A 432 19.17 -5.54 2.89
N LEU A 433 20.34 -4.97 2.53
CA LEU A 433 21.52 -4.98 3.36
C LEU A 433 21.49 -3.83 4.35
N ALA A 434 21.50 -4.17 5.64
CA ALA A 434 21.45 -3.20 6.73
C ALA A 434 22.53 -2.11 6.59
N ASP A 435 23.76 -2.47 6.22
CA ASP A 435 24.86 -1.53 6.05
C ASP A 435 24.53 -0.44 5.01
N TYR A 436 23.96 -0.84 3.88
CA TYR A 436 23.53 0.08 2.84
C TYR A 436 22.29 0.88 3.24
N VAL A 437 21.36 0.29 3.99
CA VAL A 437 20.24 1.03 4.60
C VAL A 437 20.77 2.20 5.44
N HIS A 438 21.75 1.98 6.32
CA HIS A 438 22.34 3.05 7.13
C HIS A 438 23.06 4.12 6.27
N VAL A 439 23.82 3.69 5.26
CA VAL A 439 24.51 4.60 4.33
C VAL A 439 23.52 5.47 3.55
N ILE A 440 22.42 4.90 3.07
CA ILE A 440 21.35 5.63 2.37
C ILE A 440 20.65 6.58 3.32
N GLN A 441 20.36 6.16 4.55
CA GLN A 441 19.75 7.01 5.58
C GLN A 441 20.59 8.25 5.87
N GLU A 442 21.91 8.10 6.05
CA GLU A 442 22.80 9.24 6.23
C GLU A 442 22.80 10.13 4.98
N SER A 443 22.84 9.53 3.79
CA SER A 443 22.77 10.27 2.52
C SER A 443 21.47 11.08 2.40
N ILE A 444 20.34 10.54 2.83
CA ILE A 444 19.06 11.27 2.91
C ILE A 444 19.16 12.42 3.92
N ARG A 445 19.76 12.18 5.10
CA ARG A 445 19.90 13.15 6.19
C ARG A 445 20.73 14.36 5.78
N ILE A 446 21.86 14.15 5.09
CA ILE A 446 22.76 15.24 4.67
C ILE A 446 22.22 16.05 3.49
N ASN A 447 21.25 15.52 2.73
CA ASN A 447 20.61 16.21 1.61
C ASN A 447 19.18 16.66 1.95
N VAL A 448 19.03 17.52 2.95
CA VAL A 448 17.73 17.92 3.54
C VAL A 448 16.66 18.29 2.48
N ASP A 449 17.04 19.00 1.42
CA ASP A 449 16.10 19.50 0.41
C ASP A 449 15.48 18.43 -0.49
N ILE A 450 16.24 17.39 -0.81
CA ILE A 450 15.81 16.29 -1.68
C ILE A 450 15.47 15.03 -0.87
N GLY A 451 16.01 14.88 0.33
CA GLY A 451 15.76 13.74 1.23
C GLY A 451 14.27 13.57 1.57
N LYS A 452 13.51 14.67 1.64
CA LYS A 452 12.06 14.64 1.83
C LYS A 452 11.27 14.02 0.67
N LEU A 453 11.90 13.86 -0.50
CA LEU A 453 11.31 13.21 -1.67
C LEU A 453 11.57 11.69 -1.69
N ILE A 454 12.44 11.20 -0.80
CA ILE A 454 12.93 9.83 -0.79
C ILE A 454 12.25 9.04 0.32
N SER A 455 11.76 7.85 -0.03
CA SER A 455 11.26 6.84 0.90
C SER A 455 12.14 5.60 0.79
N LEU A 456 12.79 5.20 1.89
CA LEU A 456 13.64 4.01 1.96
C LEU A 456 12.85 2.82 2.53
N HIS A 457 12.99 1.66 1.90
CA HIS A 457 12.30 0.42 2.22
C HIS A 457 13.32 -0.68 2.52
N PRO A 458 13.48 -1.10 3.80
CA PRO A 458 14.48 -2.09 4.20
C PRO A 458 13.99 -3.53 3.93
N PHE A 459 13.49 -3.80 2.72
CA PHE A 459 12.96 -5.09 2.32
C PHE A 459 13.17 -5.33 0.82
N GLY A 460 13.15 -6.60 0.42
CA GLY A 460 13.42 -7.02 -0.95
C GLY A 460 12.19 -6.95 -1.85
N VAL A 461 12.43 -7.01 -3.16
CA VAL A 461 11.39 -7.07 -4.19
C VAL A 461 11.44 -8.40 -4.92
N SER A 462 10.28 -9.01 -5.17
CA SER A 462 10.17 -10.35 -5.77
C SER A 462 8.83 -10.55 -6.48
N ASP A 463 8.55 -11.73 -7.03
CA ASP A 463 7.26 -12.10 -7.62
C ASP A 463 6.27 -12.68 -6.60
N VAL A 464 6.76 -13.03 -5.41
CA VAL A 464 5.97 -13.64 -4.34
C VAL A 464 6.28 -12.94 -3.01
N ARG A 465 5.25 -12.71 -2.21
CA ARG A 465 5.40 -12.23 -0.82
C ARG A 465 5.97 -13.34 0.06
N GLY A 466 6.96 -13.03 0.88
CA GLY A 466 7.47 -13.99 1.87
C GLY A 466 8.73 -13.54 2.60
N VAL A 467 9.31 -14.47 3.37
CA VAL A 467 10.57 -14.28 4.09
C VAL A 467 11.68 -15.06 3.39
N TRP A 468 12.80 -14.42 3.11
CA TRP A 468 13.92 -14.99 2.36
C TRP A 468 15.23 -14.87 3.15
N LYS A 469 16.17 -15.77 2.90
CA LYS A 469 17.52 -15.71 3.49
C LYS A 469 18.42 -14.86 2.61
N VAL A 470 19.17 -13.94 3.22
CA VAL A 470 20.24 -13.16 2.60
C VAL A 470 21.58 -13.72 3.05
N PHE A 471 22.47 -13.95 2.10
CA PHE A 471 23.87 -14.26 2.32
C PHE A 471 24.70 -13.07 1.84
N PRO A 472 25.26 -12.26 2.76
CA PRO A 472 26.18 -11.20 2.39
C PRO A 472 27.54 -11.81 2.03
N GLU A 473 27.90 -11.81 0.75
CA GLU A 473 29.23 -12.23 0.29
C GLU A 473 29.93 -11.09 -0.46
N GLY A 474 30.84 -10.38 0.22
CA GLY A 474 31.83 -9.52 -0.45
C GLY A 474 31.26 -8.39 -1.34
N GLY A 475 30.06 -7.90 -1.05
CA GLY A 475 29.39 -6.87 -1.85
C GLY A 475 28.40 -7.39 -2.88
N LEU A 476 28.20 -8.71 -2.98
CA LEU A 476 27.10 -9.35 -3.71
C LEU A 476 26.07 -9.88 -2.72
N THR A 477 24.79 -9.66 -3.02
CA THR A 477 23.67 -10.17 -2.22
C THR A 477 23.14 -11.45 -2.87
N ARG A 478 23.43 -12.62 -2.30
CA ARG A 478 22.74 -13.85 -2.71
C ARG A 478 21.52 -14.05 -1.82
N LEU A 479 20.32 -14.19 -2.39
CA LEU A 479 19.16 -14.65 -1.64
C LEU A 479 18.87 -16.12 -1.97
N GLU A 480 18.47 -16.90 -0.96
CA GLU A 480 17.94 -18.25 -1.19
C GLU A 480 16.48 -18.33 -0.75
N PHE A 481 15.66 -18.97 -1.59
CA PHE A 481 14.25 -19.22 -1.32
C PHE A 481 14.10 -20.26 -0.20
N LEU A 482 13.38 -19.90 0.86
CA LEU A 482 12.79 -20.87 1.76
C LEU A 482 11.35 -21.12 1.30
N PRO A 483 10.96 -22.35 0.93
CA PRO A 483 9.54 -22.65 0.74
C PRO A 483 8.77 -22.33 2.03
N PRO A 484 7.50 -21.90 1.95
CA PRO A 484 6.71 -21.53 3.12
C PRO A 484 6.58 -22.75 4.04
N LYS A 485 7.40 -22.79 5.09
CA LYS A 485 7.17 -23.65 6.26
C LYS A 485 6.37 -22.84 7.27
N SER A 486 5.50 -23.51 8.03
CA SER A 486 4.73 -22.84 9.09
C SER A 486 5.68 -22.09 10.05
N PRO A 487 5.27 -20.93 10.59
CA PRO A 487 6.07 -20.14 11.54
C PRO A 487 6.61 -20.97 12.72
N GLU A 488 5.91 -22.04 13.10
CA GLU A 488 6.28 -22.96 14.19
C GLU A 488 7.57 -23.75 13.90
N ILE A 489 7.85 -24.11 12.63
CA ILE A 489 9.04 -24.89 12.27
C ILE A 489 10.30 -24.02 12.29
N LEU A 490 10.17 -22.74 11.92
CA LEU A 490 11.27 -21.75 11.98
C LEU A 490 11.73 -21.48 13.42
N ILE A 491 10.82 -21.57 14.39
CA ILE A 491 11.13 -21.40 15.82
C ILE A 491 11.81 -22.67 16.38
N GLN A 492 11.37 -23.87 15.96
CA GLN A 492 12.00 -25.13 16.39
C GLN A 492 13.42 -25.32 15.83
N GLU A 493 13.69 -24.94 14.57
CA GLU A 493 15.05 -25.00 14.00
C GLU A 493 16.02 -24.00 14.66
N LYS A 494 15.51 -22.85 15.16
CA LYS A 494 16.30 -21.90 15.97
C LYS A 494 16.70 -22.49 17.33
N LEU A 495 15.84 -23.32 17.93
CA LEU A 495 16.07 -23.92 19.25
C LEU A 495 16.95 -25.18 19.19
N GLN A 496 16.92 -25.95 18.09
CA GLN A 496 17.73 -27.17 17.95
C GLN A 496 19.17 -26.95 17.48
N ASN A 497 19.48 -25.85 16.78
CA ASN A 497 20.77 -25.66 16.11
C ASN A 497 21.84 -24.90 16.91
N GLN A 498 21.68 -24.71 18.23
CA GLN A 498 22.73 -24.12 19.08
C GLN A 498 23.98 -25.02 19.25
N ALA A 499 24.01 -26.23 18.68
CA ALA A 499 25.07 -27.21 18.89
C ALA A 499 25.97 -27.54 17.68
N SER A 500 25.88 -26.86 16.53
CA SER A 500 26.76 -27.15 15.38
C SER A 500 27.57 -25.93 14.90
N THR A 501 28.90 -26.09 14.96
CA THR A 501 29.95 -25.11 14.68
C THR A 501 30.28 -24.98 13.18
N LEU A 502 29.27 -24.67 12.36
CA LEU A 502 29.49 -23.96 11.10
C LEU A 502 28.88 -22.56 11.22
N LYS A 503 29.60 -21.53 10.77
CA LYS A 503 29.29 -20.11 10.91
C LYS A 503 27.92 -19.73 10.31
N LEU A 504 26.85 -20.01 11.05
CA LEU A 504 25.47 -19.60 10.78
C LEU A 504 25.16 -18.15 11.20
N ARG A 505 26.19 -17.40 11.64
CA ARG A 505 26.04 -16.01 12.13
C ARG A 505 25.67 -14.99 11.04
N ASP A 506 25.82 -15.33 9.76
CA ASP A 506 25.68 -14.36 8.66
C ASP A 506 24.37 -14.48 7.85
N VAL A 507 23.50 -15.45 8.18
CA VAL A 507 22.22 -15.63 7.46
C VAL A 507 21.17 -14.66 8.03
N LYS A 508 20.88 -13.56 7.33
CA LYS A 508 19.82 -12.61 7.71
C LYS A 508 18.52 -12.96 7.01
N LEU A 509 17.40 -12.98 7.74
CA LEU A 509 16.07 -13.14 7.16
C LEU A 509 15.52 -11.77 6.77
N ILE A 510 15.04 -11.63 5.53
CA ILE A 510 14.39 -10.40 5.04
C ILE A 510 12.97 -10.67 4.61
N GLN A 511 12.13 -9.65 4.71
CA GLN A 511 10.85 -9.64 4.02
C GLN A 511 11.07 -9.31 2.55
N VAL A 512 10.30 -9.93 1.66
CA VAL A 512 10.24 -9.55 0.26
C VAL A 512 8.79 -9.45 -0.21
N TYR A 513 8.56 -8.58 -1.18
CA TYR A 513 7.22 -8.25 -1.65
C TYR A 513 7.18 -7.98 -3.15
N PRO A 514 6.07 -8.27 -3.84
CA PRO A 514 5.82 -7.77 -5.20
C PRO A 514 5.74 -6.25 -5.24
N LEU A 515 6.43 -5.62 -6.19
CA LEU A 515 6.31 -4.17 -6.45
C LEU A 515 4.86 -3.75 -6.74
N ASP A 516 4.09 -4.65 -7.34
CA ASP A 516 2.66 -4.48 -7.61
C ASP A 516 1.81 -4.28 -6.34
N ASP A 517 2.26 -4.72 -5.16
CA ASP A 517 1.57 -4.51 -3.88
C ASP A 517 1.67 -3.06 -3.39
N PHE A 518 2.59 -2.29 -3.96
CA PHE A 518 2.97 -0.96 -3.52
C PHE A 518 2.52 0.11 -4.53
N ILE A 519 2.67 -0.17 -5.80
CA ILE A 519 2.57 0.87 -6.83
C ILE A 519 1.15 0.92 -7.38
N PHE A 520 0.42 1.98 -7.06
CA PHE A 520 -0.95 2.24 -7.52
C PHE A 520 -1.08 3.51 -8.37
N ARG A 521 0.05 4.01 -8.88
CA ARG A 521 0.15 5.29 -9.60
C ARG A 521 1.20 5.19 -10.70
N LYS A 522 1.16 6.11 -11.66
CA LYS A 522 2.11 6.18 -12.77
C LYS A 522 3.54 6.37 -12.25
N VAL A 523 4.44 5.52 -12.74
CA VAL A 523 5.88 5.55 -12.43
C VAL A 523 6.59 6.09 -13.65
N SER A 524 7.40 7.14 -13.48
CA SER A 524 8.21 7.67 -14.58
C SER A 524 9.30 6.67 -14.93
N LEU A 525 10.04 6.20 -13.93
CA LEU A 525 11.21 5.34 -14.14
C LEU A 525 11.34 4.26 -13.07
N MET A 526 11.79 3.07 -13.48
CA MET A 526 12.11 1.96 -12.59
C MET A 526 13.55 1.50 -12.84
N LYS A 527 14.42 1.60 -11.84
CA LYS A 527 15.74 0.97 -11.83
C LYS A 527 15.65 -0.34 -11.06
N ILE A 528 16.15 -1.43 -11.64
CA ILE A 528 16.22 -2.75 -11.02
C ILE A 528 17.65 -3.29 -11.18
N ASP A 529 18.34 -3.42 -10.07
CA ASP A 529 19.61 -4.16 -10.01
C ASP A 529 19.68 -4.73 -8.60
N VAL A 530 19.31 -6.01 -8.49
CA VAL A 530 19.02 -6.71 -7.23
C VAL A 530 19.81 -8.02 -7.17
N GLU A 531 21.01 -8.00 -7.73
CA GLU A 531 22.03 -9.04 -7.64
C GLU A 531 21.59 -10.47 -8.05
N GLY A 532 20.76 -10.57 -9.09
CA GLY A 532 20.26 -11.84 -9.66
C GLY A 532 18.76 -12.06 -9.46
N PHE A 533 18.05 -11.16 -8.77
CA PHE A 533 16.61 -11.21 -8.55
C PHE A 533 15.78 -10.48 -9.61
N GLU A 534 16.40 -9.99 -10.67
CA GLU A 534 15.79 -9.03 -11.59
C GLU A 534 14.56 -9.60 -12.28
N ILE A 535 14.62 -10.88 -12.68
CA ILE A 535 13.47 -11.56 -13.31
C ILE A 535 12.28 -11.68 -12.34
N ARG A 536 12.52 -11.95 -11.05
CA ARG A 536 11.45 -12.02 -10.05
C ARG A 536 10.89 -10.63 -9.75
N ALA A 537 11.75 -9.62 -9.61
CA ALA A 537 11.32 -8.23 -9.44
C ALA A 537 10.49 -7.73 -10.64
N LEU A 538 10.86 -8.10 -11.86
CA LEU A 538 10.09 -7.82 -13.08
C LEU A 538 8.73 -8.50 -13.08
N LYS A 539 8.67 -9.80 -12.77
CA LYS A 539 7.40 -10.51 -12.65
C LYS A 539 6.47 -9.84 -11.63
N GLY A 540 7.00 -9.52 -10.45
CA GLY A 540 6.29 -8.83 -9.38
C GLY A 540 5.95 -7.36 -9.64
N SER A 541 6.33 -6.80 -10.80
CA SER A 541 5.99 -5.43 -11.24
C SER A 541 5.14 -5.41 -12.53
N SER A 542 4.66 -6.56 -12.99
CA SER A 542 3.93 -6.68 -14.27
C SER A 542 2.66 -5.83 -14.31
N ARG A 543 1.92 -5.74 -13.20
CA ARG A 543 0.72 -4.88 -13.10
C ARG A 543 1.11 -3.41 -13.12
N ALA A 544 2.19 -3.03 -12.45
CA ALA A 544 2.70 -1.66 -12.48
C ALA A 544 3.10 -1.23 -13.89
N ILE A 545 3.82 -2.08 -14.61
CA ILE A 545 4.22 -1.84 -15.99
C ILE A 545 3.00 -1.73 -16.91
N ARG A 546 2.08 -2.70 -16.87
CA ARG A 546 0.92 -2.77 -17.77
C ARG A 546 -0.18 -1.75 -17.45
N MET A 547 -0.58 -1.68 -16.17
CA MET A 547 -1.78 -0.93 -15.76
C MET A 547 -1.48 0.50 -15.32
N PHE A 548 -0.38 0.71 -14.59
CA PHE A 548 -0.01 2.04 -14.11
C PHE A 548 0.94 2.76 -15.05
N GLY A 549 1.54 2.04 -15.99
CA GLY A 549 2.30 2.60 -17.10
C GLY A 549 3.65 3.13 -16.67
N VAL A 550 4.57 2.23 -16.33
CA VAL A 550 5.98 2.56 -16.09
C VAL A 550 6.58 3.17 -17.38
N GLY A 551 7.14 4.36 -17.29
CA GLY A 551 7.62 5.11 -18.46
C GLY A 551 8.88 4.51 -19.10
N ALA A 552 9.88 4.23 -18.27
CA ALA A 552 11.11 3.54 -18.65
C ALA A 552 11.60 2.60 -17.54
N VAL A 553 12.38 1.59 -17.93
CA VAL A 553 13.03 0.64 -17.03
C VAL A 553 14.53 0.61 -17.33
N LEU A 554 15.36 0.82 -16.31
CA LEU A 554 16.79 0.49 -16.35
C LEU A 554 16.98 -0.80 -15.55
N ILE A 555 17.59 -1.82 -16.14
CA ILE A 555 17.78 -3.11 -15.47
C ILE A 555 19.15 -3.71 -15.76
N GLU A 556 19.88 -4.14 -14.72
CA GLU A 556 21.09 -4.94 -14.89
C GLU A 556 20.68 -6.40 -15.11
N ILE A 557 21.23 -7.04 -16.14
CA ILE A 557 20.96 -8.45 -16.40
C ILE A 557 22.27 -9.22 -16.36
N ALA A 558 22.37 -10.14 -15.41
CA ALA A 558 23.40 -11.17 -15.34
C ALA A 558 22.75 -12.55 -15.38
N SER A 559 22.55 -13.10 -16.59
CA SER A 559 21.79 -14.35 -16.77
C SER A 559 22.41 -15.55 -16.04
N THR A 560 23.73 -15.53 -15.82
CA THR A 560 24.45 -16.57 -15.06
C THR A 560 24.04 -16.60 -13.59
N ARG A 561 23.46 -15.51 -13.06
CA ARG A 561 22.98 -15.43 -11.67
C ARG A 561 21.56 -15.99 -11.49
N TRP A 562 20.77 -16.17 -12.56
CA TRP A 562 19.36 -16.57 -12.47
C TRP A 562 19.14 -17.95 -11.85
N ILE A 563 20.07 -18.88 -12.07
CA ILE A 563 20.00 -20.24 -11.50
C ILE A 563 20.01 -20.22 -9.96
N ARG A 564 20.61 -19.20 -9.35
CA ARG A 564 20.62 -19.01 -7.89
C ARG A 564 19.21 -18.89 -7.32
N ASN A 565 18.25 -18.47 -8.14
CA ASN A 565 16.88 -18.14 -7.78
C ASN A 565 15.84 -19.06 -8.44
N ASN A 566 16.29 -20.22 -8.90
CA ASN A 566 15.47 -21.21 -9.61
C ASN A 566 14.74 -20.60 -10.82
N ILE A 567 15.42 -19.72 -11.55
CA ILE A 567 14.95 -19.14 -12.81
C ILE A 567 15.75 -19.76 -13.95
N THR A 568 15.07 -20.41 -14.88
CA THR A 568 15.71 -20.95 -16.09
C THR A 568 15.99 -19.83 -17.11
N ILE A 569 16.89 -20.09 -18.07
CA ILE A 569 17.16 -19.13 -19.14
C ILE A 569 15.90 -18.85 -19.97
N ASP A 570 15.14 -19.88 -20.32
CA ASP A 570 13.90 -19.75 -21.08
C ASP A 570 12.85 -18.93 -20.32
N GLU A 571 12.72 -19.16 -19.01
CA GLU A 571 11.83 -18.39 -18.15
C GLU A 571 12.23 -16.91 -18.07
N GLY A 572 13.52 -16.62 -17.89
CA GLY A 572 14.01 -15.24 -17.89
C GLY A 572 13.78 -14.54 -19.22
N ILE A 573 14.05 -15.20 -20.35
CA ILE A 573 13.76 -14.69 -21.69
C ILE A 573 12.26 -14.44 -21.87
N ALA A 574 11.41 -15.36 -21.41
CA ALA A 574 9.96 -15.22 -21.50
C ALA A 574 9.46 -14.01 -20.71
N VAL A 575 9.99 -13.76 -19.51
CA VAL A 575 9.66 -12.57 -18.70
C VAL A 575 10.10 -11.29 -19.39
N LEU A 576 11.32 -11.24 -19.93
CA LEU A 576 11.83 -10.05 -20.64
C LEU A 576 11.00 -9.73 -21.88
N LYS A 577 10.65 -10.76 -22.68
CA LYS A 577 9.73 -10.64 -23.82
C LYS A 577 8.36 -10.13 -23.37
N HIS A 578 7.80 -10.70 -22.28
CA HIS A 578 6.50 -10.30 -21.74
C HIS A 578 6.50 -8.84 -21.26
N VAL A 579 7.47 -8.43 -20.45
CA VAL A 579 7.60 -7.07 -19.91
C VAL A 579 7.75 -6.04 -21.03
N THR A 580 8.60 -6.33 -22.01
CA THR A 580 8.80 -5.47 -23.19
C THR A 580 7.48 -5.27 -23.94
N PHE A 581 6.72 -6.36 -24.12
CA PHE A 581 5.43 -6.33 -24.79
C PHE A 581 4.37 -5.53 -24.01
N ILE A 582 4.13 -5.84 -22.74
CA ILE A 582 3.08 -5.18 -21.95
C ILE A 582 3.41 -3.71 -21.64
N GLY A 583 4.69 -3.35 -21.58
CA GLY A 583 5.16 -1.98 -21.40
C GLY A 583 5.20 -1.18 -22.70
N ASN A 584 5.07 -1.84 -23.86
CA ASN A 584 5.30 -1.28 -25.19
C ASN A 584 6.68 -0.60 -25.31
N TYR A 585 7.72 -1.31 -24.83
CA TYR A 585 9.07 -0.79 -24.76
C TYR A 585 9.88 -1.10 -26.02
N VAL A 586 10.75 -0.16 -26.36
CA VAL A 586 11.90 -0.40 -27.23
C VAL A 586 13.09 -0.77 -26.32
N PRO A 587 13.63 -2.00 -26.46
CA PRO A 587 14.75 -2.44 -25.65
C PRO A 587 16.09 -2.00 -26.25
N TYR A 588 16.96 -1.50 -25.37
CA TYR A 588 18.34 -1.12 -25.67
C TYR A 588 19.28 -1.81 -24.69
N ILE A 589 20.47 -2.15 -25.16
CA ILE A 589 21.60 -2.59 -24.32
C ILE A 589 22.62 -1.47 -24.23
N ILE A 590 23.09 -1.20 -23.02
CA ILE A 590 24.14 -0.23 -22.72
C ILE A 590 25.44 -1.04 -22.54
N ALA A 591 26.29 -1.01 -23.55
CA ALA A 591 27.60 -1.64 -23.47
C ALA A 591 28.61 -0.75 -22.73
N ARG A 592 29.66 -1.37 -22.20
CA ARG A 592 30.73 -0.75 -21.43
C ARG A 592 32.09 -1.08 -22.02
N ASN A 593 33.10 -0.29 -21.64
CA ASN A 593 34.50 -0.57 -21.95
C ASN A 593 35.15 -1.46 -20.87
N ASP A 594 34.46 -2.51 -20.44
CA ASP A 594 34.93 -3.45 -19.42
C ASP A 594 34.62 -4.90 -19.81
N ILE A 595 35.12 -5.85 -19.03
CA ILE A 595 34.94 -7.28 -19.27
C ILE A 595 33.52 -7.78 -18.99
N GLU A 596 32.73 -7.03 -18.21
CA GLU A 596 31.39 -7.45 -17.79
C GLU A 596 30.38 -7.19 -18.89
N CYS A 597 30.49 -6.09 -19.65
CA CYS A 597 29.64 -5.81 -20.80
C CYS A 597 30.42 -5.23 -21.98
N PRO A 598 31.27 -6.02 -22.66
CA PRO A 598 32.32 -5.45 -23.49
C PRO A 598 31.80 -4.97 -24.86
N VAL A 599 31.91 -3.67 -25.12
CA VAL A 599 31.38 -3.01 -26.33
C VAL A 599 31.87 -3.61 -27.65
N THR A 600 33.12 -4.06 -27.72
CA THR A 600 33.71 -4.60 -28.94
C THR A 600 33.04 -5.91 -29.34
N GLN A 601 32.81 -6.83 -28.39
CA GLN A 601 32.08 -8.07 -28.65
C GLN A 601 30.57 -7.82 -28.80
N ILE A 602 29.97 -6.94 -28.00
CA ILE A 602 28.54 -6.62 -28.09
C ILE A 602 28.20 -6.07 -29.48
N SER A 603 29.03 -5.19 -30.04
CA SER A 603 28.81 -4.63 -31.38
C SER A 603 28.77 -5.66 -32.51
N GLN A 604 29.30 -6.87 -32.27
CA GLN A 604 29.37 -7.96 -33.24
C GLN A 604 28.19 -8.95 -33.12
N VAL A 605 27.36 -8.84 -32.07
CA VAL A 605 26.22 -9.73 -31.86
C VAL A 605 25.15 -9.48 -32.93
N GLN A 606 24.73 -10.54 -33.63
CA GLN A 606 23.72 -10.45 -34.67
C GLN A 606 22.40 -9.91 -34.11
N GLY A 607 21.79 -8.97 -34.82
CA GLY A 607 20.48 -8.40 -34.46
C GLY A 607 20.54 -7.18 -33.53
N LEU A 608 21.73 -6.74 -33.12
CA LEU A 608 21.95 -5.45 -32.49
C LEU A 608 22.21 -4.36 -33.53
N LYS A 609 21.67 -3.16 -33.31
CA LYS A 609 21.90 -1.99 -34.18
C LYS A 609 22.38 -0.82 -33.35
N ASP A 610 23.49 -0.21 -33.74
CA ASP A 610 23.99 1.03 -33.13
C ASP A 610 22.95 2.15 -33.20
N VAL A 611 22.78 2.90 -32.10
CA VAL A 611 21.76 3.93 -31.94
C VAL A 611 22.41 5.28 -31.74
N LYS A 612 22.40 6.12 -32.77
CA LYS A 612 23.04 7.44 -32.75
C LYS A 612 22.13 8.57 -32.26
N ASN A 613 20.82 8.31 -32.19
CA ASN A 613 19.81 9.33 -31.91
C ASN A 613 19.24 9.27 -30.49
N LEU A 614 19.62 8.28 -29.66
CA LEU A 614 19.24 8.29 -28.26
C LEU A 614 20.11 9.30 -27.52
N LEU A 615 19.48 10.29 -26.90
CA LEU A 615 20.18 11.35 -26.17
C LEU A 615 20.42 10.94 -24.72
N MET A 616 21.33 11.64 -24.07
CA MET A 616 21.56 11.58 -22.64
C MET A 616 22.01 12.96 -22.13
N ILE A 617 21.88 13.18 -20.83
CA ILE A 617 22.48 14.33 -20.17
C ILE A 617 23.96 14.06 -19.92
N ASP A 618 24.81 15.03 -20.24
CA ASP A 618 26.20 15.06 -19.81
C ASP A 618 26.28 15.34 -18.30
N MET A 619 26.85 14.39 -17.56
CA MET A 619 26.95 14.47 -16.11
C MET A 619 27.76 15.66 -15.59
N LYS A 620 28.61 16.30 -16.40
CA LYS A 620 29.45 17.40 -15.95
C LYS A 620 28.72 18.75 -16.01
N ASN A 621 27.91 18.95 -17.04
CA ASN A 621 27.35 20.28 -17.33
C ASN A 621 25.83 20.29 -17.60
N GLY A 622 25.17 19.13 -17.60
CA GLY A 622 23.73 19.04 -17.78
C GLY A 622 23.23 19.16 -19.23
N SER A 623 24.13 19.32 -20.20
CA SER A 623 23.79 19.46 -21.62
C SER A 623 23.36 18.14 -22.25
N LEU A 624 22.55 18.19 -23.31
CA LEU A 624 22.16 17.00 -24.07
C LEU A 624 23.26 16.61 -25.06
N ARG A 625 23.58 15.32 -25.13
CA ARG A 625 24.47 14.73 -26.14
C ARG A 625 24.00 13.34 -26.53
N ALA A 626 24.53 12.81 -27.64
CA ALA A 626 24.27 11.42 -28.03
C ALA A 626 24.82 10.46 -26.98
N ALA A 627 24.01 9.45 -26.63
CA ALA A 627 24.42 8.40 -25.70
C ALA A 627 25.36 7.42 -26.44
N PRO A 628 26.62 7.27 -25.98
CA PRO A 628 27.56 6.37 -26.64
C PRO A 628 27.29 4.92 -26.25
N GLN A 629 27.72 3.97 -27.10
CA GLN A 629 27.75 2.53 -26.78
C GLN A 629 26.38 1.91 -26.48
N ILE A 630 25.31 2.49 -27.04
CA ILE A 630 23.96 1.96 -26.92
C ILE A 630 23.53 1.27 -28.22
N PHE A 631 23.02 0.05 -28.08
CA PHE A 631 22.52 -0.73 -29.21
C PHE A 631 21.05 -1.08 -29.02
N ARG A 632 20.25 -0.95 -30.07
CA ARG A 632 18.86 -1.38 -30.09
C ARG A 632 18.80 -2.89 -30.27
N LEU A 633 18.02 -3.53 -29.41
CA LEU A 633 17.79 -4.97 -29.42
C LEU A 633 16.53 -5.31 -30.24
N ASN A 634 16.62 -6.33 -31.09
CA ASN A 634 15.46 -6.88 -31.81
C ASN A 634 14.98 -8.22 -31.23
N ASN A 635 15.83 -8.97 -30.54
CA ASN A 635 15.49 -10.29 -30.00
C ASN A 635 16.23 -10.59 -28.68
N TRP A 636 15.47 -10.68 -27.58
CA TRP A 636 15.98 -11.06 -26.25
C TRP A 636 16.74 -12.38 -26.23
N GLU A 637 16.30 -13.36 -27.01
CA GLU A 637 16.87 -14.70 -26.96
C GLU A 637 18.33 -14.74 -27.43
N THR A 638 18.62 -14.08 -28.55
CA THR A 638 19.98 -13.99 -29.09
C THR A 638 20.93 -13.35 -28.08
N ILE A 639 20.58 -12.19 -27.53
CA ILE A 639 21.48 -11.47 -26.63
C ILE A 639 21.68 -12.20 -25.30
N ILE A 640 20.62 -12.75 -24.70
CA ILE A 640 20.71 -13.44 -23.41
C ILE A 640 21.54 -14.72 -23.52
N LEU A 641 21.41 -15.48 -24.62
CA LEU A 641 22.27 -16.66 -24.85
C LEU A 641 23.74 -16.28 -25.01
N HIS A 642 24.05 -15.20 -25.74
CA HIS A 642 25.42 -14.69 -25.83
C HIS A 642 25.97 -14.25 -24.47
N MET A 643 25.18 -13.52 -23.68
CA MET A 643 25.57 -13.10 -22.34
C MET A 643 25.80 -14.30 -21.41
N GLN A 644 24.95 -15.33 -21.49
CA GLN A 644 25.09 -16.55 -20.69
C GLN A 644 26.39 -17.29 -21.02
N LEU A 645 26.71 -17.44 -22.31
CA LEU A 645 27.91 -18.15 -22.77
C LEU A 645 29.20 -17.43 -22.35
N ASN A 646 29.17 -16.09 -22.31
CA ASN A 646 30.35 -15.27 -22.00
C ASN A 646 30.35 -14.71 -20.57
N ALA A 647 29.38 -15.10 -19.75
CA ALA A 647 29.18 -14.59 -18.39
C ALA A 647 29.12 -13.05 -18.28
N TRP A 648 28.51 -12.40 -19.27
CA TRP A 648 28.34 -10.94 -19.27
C TRP A 648 27.25 -10.48 -18.31
N SER A 649 27.47 -9.30 -17.69
CA SER A 649 26.48 -8.52 -16.96
C SER A 649 26.34 -7.15 -17.60
N CYS A 650 25.18 -6.87 -18.17
CA CYS A 650 24.93 -5.66 -18.95
C CYS A 650 23.70 -4.92 -18.44
N ASN A 651 23.74 -3.59 -18.56
CA ASN A 651 22.58 -2.75 -18.33
C ASN A 651 21.69 -2.68 -19.57
N PHE A 652 20.39 -2.79 -19.36
CA PHE A 652 19.37 -2.65 -20.40
C PHE A 652 18.48 -1.46 -20.08
N TRP A 653 18.21 -0.66 -21.11
CA TRP A 653 17.29 0.47 -21.06
C TRP A 653 16.05 0.12 -21.88
N LEU A 654 14.88 0.12 -21.24
CA LEU A 654 13.60 -0.13 -21.87
C LEU A 654 12.79 1.16 -21.80
N GLU A 655 12.42 1.73 -22.94
CA GLU A 655 11.71 3.00 -22.99
C GLU A 655 10.53 2.91 -23.94
N LYS A 656 9.40 3.51 -23.58
CA LYS A 656 8.21 3.50 -24.45
C LYS A 656 8.52 4.12 -25.79
N ASP A 657 8.05 3.50 -26.87
CA ASP A 657 8.19 4.09 -28.21
C ASP A 657 7.45 5.43 -28.24
N PRO A 658 8.14 6.57 -28.49
CA PRO A 658 7.50 7.88 -28.54
C PRO A 658 6.45 8.00 -29.64
N LYS A 659 6.40 7.08 -30.62
CA LYS A 659 5.33 7.01 -31.63
C LYS A 659 4.01 6.43 -31.11
N ASN A 660 4.03 5.83 -29.92
CA ASN A 660 2.88 5.16 -29.30
C ASN A 660 2.45 5.81 -27.97
N ILE A 661 2.96 7.02 -27.68
CA ILE A 661 2.48 7.93 -26.62
C ILE A 661 1.55 8.94 -27.29
#